data_AF-A0A9P6YSK7-F1
#
_entry.id   AF-A0A9P6YSK7-F1
#
_cell.length_a   1.000
_cell.length_b   1.000
_cell.length_c   1.000
_cell.angle_alpha   90.00
_cell.angle_beta   90.00
_cell.angle_gamma   90.00
#
_symmetry.space_group_name_H-M   'P 1'
#
loop_
_entity.id
_entity.type
_entity.pdbx_description
1 polymer ?
#
loop_
_entity_poly.entity_id
_entity_poly.type
_entity_poly.pdbx_seq_one_letter_code
_entity_poly.pdbx_strand_id
1 'polypeptide(L)'
;MQVKSSSTLRRGGGSSKRTVRPLNPALVYDYTLRCAIRACLDQRAKAAAKAAARETKRETSMHRHSVHLSGMTDVLGNLADKIVGDETEKSNKLTKPVVVGLIRRLEDIKDGKDVSKQEYIDRRFISVIRHMRNEVKQHRYRPQGSINDLVVTFLKLSEAELKKSDPNPAVWFKDLDRYVVRFTEILLYVLKEDAPSAATSEYIESLQKSILPKSKKQPDQRNSHINNHTSAADTLNIVENFSMVKTVQNLFQIESSVHRQKIRELLPICTESNYLMDLKQCINAINTNQPFPGRREDFASQQAYDSWVAREKKYLNGLMTVMVMNPNLTITNKSEQDVGSTNLLSAGRRPSTESKRASFYGSGNSDDFIYTFIPNDPRTYFRLLMNMCIDLDTNIAPDAEKAKTSVLSQASDDLLRECSNTWRLSAPFRSVLYLELIKTRMDTEEIDIYDAIDDAREAIRALDKCLKENEIQNWTINDRESLVRVFEGVNHTCLHALAESLGRYWDVDPTLVRDQVALLESIYENPAYLEDHSNPLEQFVFLEDTIAGAAVSRWRVLEKSVLNPKNDDMTNLMNLADKLIKELVTVAKRFKKSLKGYVHAPGIVMARQMPFFVLEMENWAFLPDAKQAPIELTFELYDKVLTLKRLYDQYGPKQKSALFKVESWFLTHVRRWLASTNEATPEWVRNAIKQDGFKHINELTLHSSSVVDLFTMFHQAVEFVQNLEWPNHLQECRFNTALSKVIGVALEQYTMEMEDMITTDIYPRAVRERDPSGSGNFFNRARNQLIGGRPLTKSNHSDEVPADFLVEV
;
A
#
# COMPACT_ATOMS: atom_id res chain seq x y z
N MET A 1 13.39 -43.73 -28.96
CA MET A 1 14.63 -43.54 -29.75
C MET A 1 15.77 -43.18 -28.80
N GLN A 2 16.98 -43.57 -29.15
CA GLN A 2 18.11 -43.90 -28.27
C GLN A 2 18.50 -42.83 -27.23
N VAL A 3 18.56 -43.31 -25.99
CA VAL A 3 19.34 -42.76 -24.87
C VAL A 3 20.80 -43.22 -25.05
N LYS A 4 21.76 -42.29 -24.94
CA LYS A 4 23.18 -42.59 -24.73
C LYS A 4 23.74 -41.78 -23.57
N SER A 5 24.05 -42.51 -22.50
CA SER A 5 25.03 -42.23 -21.43
C SER A 5 26.41 -41.90 -22.00
N SER A 6 27.39 -41.28 -21.33
CA SER A 6 27.88 -41.42 -19.96
C SER A 6 29.05 -40.45 -19.75
N SER A 7 29.33 -39.99 -18.53
CA SER A 7 30.63 -40.31 -17.90
C SER A 7 30.57 -40.12 -16.38
N THR A 8 30.93 -41.19 -15.68
CA THR A 8 30.98 -41.33 -14.23
C THR A 8 32.45 -41.27 -13.82
N LEU A 9 32.81 -40.34 -12.94
CA LEU A 9 34.09 -40.39 -12.22
C LEU A 9 33.84 -40.36 -10.72
N ARG A 10 34.07 -41.52 -10.09
CA ARG A 10 34.17 -41.74 -8.64
C ARG A 10 35.41 -41.07 -8.06
N ARG A 11 35.28 -40.43 -6.89
CA ARG A 11 36.16 -40.43 -5.69
C ARG A 11 35.90 -39.14 -4.89
N GLY A 12 35.72 -39.13 -3.57
CA GLY A 12 35.77 -40.16 -2.56
C GLY A 12 35.08 -39.65 -1.28
N GLY A 13 34.49 -40.58 -0.54
CA GLY A 13 33.88 -40.30 0.75
C GLY A 13 34.93 -39.83 1.76
N GLY A 14 34.69 -38.64 2.29
CA GLY A 14 35.35 -38.05 3.44
C GLY A 14 34.36 -37.11 4.10
N SER A 15 33.32 -37.67 4.72
CA SER A 15 32.36 -36.93 5.53
C SER A 15 33.08 -36.40 6.77
N SER A 16 33.77 -35.27 6.61
CA SER A 16 34.15 -34.45 7.74
C SER A 16 32.90 -33.67 8.13
N LYS A 17 32.06 -34.30 8.96
CA LYS A 17 30.98 -33.63 9.67
C LYS A 17 31.55 -32.39 10.36
N ARG A 18 31.39 -31.20 9.76
CA ARG A 18 31.50 -29.93 10.48
C ARG A 18 30.36 -29.93 11.48
N THR A 19 30.65 -30.38 12.69
CA THR A 19 29.79 -30.20 13.86
C THR A 19 29.54 -28.70 14.02
N VAL A 20 28.36 -28.22 13.63
CA VAL A 20 27.90 -26.87 13.98
C VAL A 20 27.85 -26.85 15.51
N ARG A 21 28.85 -26.23 16.14
CA ARG A 21 28.86 -26.04 17.59
C ARG A 21 27.60 -25.22 17.94
N PRO A 22 26.82 -25.58 18.97
CA PRO A 22 25.71 -24.76 19.41
C PRO A 22 26.25 -23.36 19.77
N LEU A 23 25.71 -22.33 19.11
CA LEU A 23 26.10 -20.94 19.35
C LEU A 23 25.73 -20.57 20.78
N ASN A 24 26.65 -19.98 21.54
CA ASN A 24 26.35 -19.49 22.88
C ASN A 24 25.82 -18.03 22.79
N PRO A 25 24.54 -17.76 23.11
CA PRO A 25 23.97 -16.41 23.07
C PRO A 25 24.74 -15.40 23.95
N ALA A 26 25.39 -15.88 25.02
CA ALA A 26 26.23 -15.05 25.88
C ALA A 26 27.45 -14.47 25.15
N LEU A 27 27.98 -15.17 24.14
CA LEU A 27 29.09 -14.65 23.32
C LEU A 27 28.58 -13.59 22.33
N VAL A 28 27.38 -13.75 21.77
CA VAL A 28 26.79 -12.72 20.90
C VAL A 28 26.53 -11.44 21.70
N TYR A 29 26.02 -11.57 22.92
CA TYR A 29 25.89 -10.44 23.86
C TYR A 29 27.24 -9.76 24.15
N ASP A 30 28.29 -10.54 24.45
CA ASP A 30 29.60 -9.99 24.78
C ASP A 30 30.20 -9.19 23.61
N TYR A 31 30.19 -9.73 22.39
CA TYR A 31 30.73 -9.05 21.21
C TYR A 31 29.88 -7.85 20.76
N THR A 32 28.55 -7.93 20.87
CA THR A 32 27.67 -6.79 20.55
C THR A 32 27.84 -5.65 21.55
N LEU A 33 27.99 -5.96 22.84
CA LEU A 33 28.28 -4.99 23.88
C LEU A 33 29.65 -4.32 23.65
N ARG A 34 30.68 -5.07 23.23
CA ARG A 34 31.98 -4.50 22.84
C ARG A 34 31.83 -3.48 21.70
N CYS A 35 31.00 -3.76 20.70
CA CYS A 35 30.73 -2.84 19.58
C CYS A 35 29.96 -1.59 20.03
N ALA A 36 28.95 -1.74 20.90
CA ALA A 36 28.19 -0.63 21.45
C ALA A 36 29.05 0.30 22.34
N ILE A 37 29.92 -0.27 23.18
CA ILE A 37 30.87 0.49 24.00
C ILE A 37 31.84 1.28 23.10
N ARG A 38 32.35 0.66 22.02
CA ARG A 38 33.21 1.33 21.04
C ARG A 38 32.52 2.52 20.39
N ALA A 39 31.27 2.36 19.95
CA ALA A 39 30.49 3.44 19.35
C ALA A 39 30.31 4.62 20.32
N CYS A 40 30.09 4.34 21.61
CA CYS A 40 30.03 5.36 22.66
C CYS A 40 31.36 6.12 22.82
N LEU A 41 32.49 5.41 22.83
CA LEU A 41 33.83 6.00 22.97
C LEU A 41 34.22 6.85 21.74
N ASP A 42 33.91 6.39 20.53
CA ASP A 42 34.20 7.12 19.28
C ASP A 42 33.35 8.41 19.16
N GLN A 43 32.06 8.36 19.51
CA GLN A 43 31.23 9.57 19.58
C GLN A 43 31.78 10.60 20.57
N ARG A 44 32.29 10.13 21.72
CA ARG A 44 32.96 10.98 22.71
C ARG A 44 34.27 11.56 22.18
N ALA A 45 35.10 10.77 21.51
CA ALA A 45 36.34 11.24 20.91
C ALA A 45 36.08 12.34 19.85
N LYS A 46 35.07 12.14 19.00
CA LYS A 46 34.62 13.13 18.01
C LYS A 46 34.04 14.40 18.64
N ALA A 47 33.27 14.27 19.73
CA ALA A 47 32.75 15.40 20.47
C ALA A 47 33.86 16.20 21.18
N ALA A 48 34.84 15.50 21.77
CA ALA A 48 36.02 16.10 22.39
C ALA A 48 36.92 16.79 21.35
N ALA A 49 37.14 16.19 20.18
CA ALA A 49 37.89 16.81 19.09
C ALA A 49 37.20 18.06 18.53
N LYS A 50 35.85 18.06 18.41
CA LYS A 50 35.07 19.26 18.05
C LYS A 50 35.15 20.36 19.11
N ALA A 51 35.21 20.00 20.39
CA ALA A 51 35.38 20.94 21.48
C ALA A 51 36.79 21.55 21.49
N ALA A 52 37.82 20.73 21.35
CA ALA A 52 39.23 21.17 21.24
C ALA A 52 39.46 22.06 20.01
N ALA A 53 38.87 21.71 18.85
CA ALA A 53 38.95 22.54 17.64
C ALA A 53 38.31 23.94 17.82
N ARG A 54 37.25 24.04 18.63
CA ARG A 54 36.62 25.32 19.02
C ARG A 54 37.51 26.11 20.00
N GLU A 55 38.27 25.44 20.86
CA GLU A 55 39.24 26.07 21.77
C GLU A 55 40.51 26.56 21.06
N THR A 56 41.09 25.79 20.13
CA THR A 56 42.22 26.28 19.30
C THR A 56 41.84 27.46 18.40
N LYS A 57 40.58 27.51 17.92
CA LYS A 57 40.04 28.70 17.23
C LYS A 57 39.87 29.90 18.17
N ARG A 58 39.63 29.67 19.47
CA ARG A 58 39.64 30.73 20.49
C ARG A 58 41.06 31.20 20.83
N GLU A 59 42.04 30.31 20.96
CA GLU A 59 43.43 30.68 21.31
C GLU A 59 44.16 31.45 20.20
N THR A 60 43.96 31.08 18.93
CA THR A 60 44.44 31.88 17.78
C THR A 60 43.79 33.28 17.71
N SER A 61 42.63 33.46 18.34
CA SER A 61 41.93 34.74 18.50
C SER A 61 42.45 35.57 19.68
N MET A 62 43.30 35.03 20.58
CA MET A 62 43.79 35.76 21.77
C MET A 62 45.07 36.57 21.52
N HIS A 63 45.74 36.43 20.37
CA HIS A 63 46.93 37.22 20.00
C HIS A 63 46.65 38.46 19.13
N ARG A 64 45.38 38.83 18.97
CA ARG A 64 45.01 40.16 18.44
C ARG A 64 44.16 40.87 19.47
N HIS A 65 44.77 41.82 20.16
CA HIS A 65 44.03 42.84 20.90
C HIS A 65 43.14 43.62 19.92
N SER A 66 41.87 43.24 19.84
CA SER A 66 40.80 44.16 19.47
C SER A 66 39.59 43.85 20.32
N VAL A 67 39.02 44.90 20.88
CA VAL A 67 37.85 44.88 21.76
C VAL A 67 36.65 44.42 20.93
N HIS A 68 36.44 43.10 20.82
CA HIS A 68 35.30 42.57 20.10
C HIS A 68 34.08 42.43 21.01
N LEU A 69 33.08 43.24 20.67
CA LEU A 69 31.68 43.30 21.06
C LEU A 69 30.96 41.94 20.91
N SER A 70 31.33 40.93 21.71
CA SER A 70 30.86 39.53 21.60
C SER A 70 29.46 39.26 22.19
N GLY A 71 28.59 40.28 22.28
CA GLY A 71 27.22 40.13 22.77
C GLY A 71 26.11 40.32 21.73
N MET A 72 26.45 40.76 20.50
CA MET A 72 25.50 41.35 19.54
C MET A 72 25.23 40.51 18.28
N THR A 73 25.84 39.35 18.09
CA THR A 73 25.63 38.48 16.91
C THR A 73 24.59 37.38 17.11
N ASP A 74 24.15 37.11 18.34
CA ASP A 74 23.33 35.94 18.62
C ASP A 74 21.85 36.12 18.22
N VAL A 75 21.29 37.33 18.32
CA VAL A 75 19.87 37.56 17.99
C VAL A 75 19.66 37.61 16.48
N LEU A 76 20.50 38.37 15.76
CA LEU A 76 20.50 38.45 14.30
C LEU A 76 20.93 37.13 13.64
N GLY A 77 21.90 36.42 14.24
CA GLY A 77 22.31 35.08 13.83
C GLY A 77 21.18 34.06 13.97
N ASN A 78 20.49 34.03 15.11
CA ASN A 78 19.37 33.11 15.33
C ASN A 78 18.15 33.40 14.45
N LEU A 79 17.92 34.67 14.10
CA LEU A 79 16.85 35.06 13.20
C LEU A 79 17.21 34.68 11.75
N ALA A 80 18.46 34.90 11.32
CA ALA A 80 18.94 34.52 9.99
C ALA A 80 18.96 32.99 9.78
N ASP A 81 19.39 32.21 10.79
CA ASP A 81 19.44 30.74 10.71
C ASP A 81 18.03 30.12 10.56
N LYS A 82 17.01 30.77 11.15
CA LYS A 82 15.61 30.34 11.03
C LYS A 82 14.89 30.87 9.80
N ILE A 83 15.33 31.99 9.23
CA ILE A 83 14.77 32.53 7.96
C ILE A 83 15.22 31.70 6.76
N VAL A 84 16.40 31.08 6.83
CA VAL A 84 16.96 30.26 5.74
C VAL A 84 16.62 28.76 5.87
N GLY A 85 16.13 28.31 7.03
CA GLY A 85 16.14 26.90 7.41
C GLY A 85 14.85 26.08 7.33
N ASP A 86 13.69 26.63 6.94
CA ASP A 86 12.43 25.87 7.01
C ASP A 86 11.47 26.13 5.82
N GLU A 87 11.65 25.34 4.74
CA GLU A 87 10.67 25.23 3.66
C GLU A 87 9.52 24.28 4.06
N THR A 88 8.66 24.72 4.98
CA THR A 88 7.33 24.13 5.18
C THR A 88 6.27 25.14 4.71
N GLU A 89 5.99 25.13 3.40
CA GLU A 89 5.24 26.14 2.64
C GLU A 89 3.73 26.33 2.97
N LYS A 90 3.19 25.81 4.08
CA LYS A 90 1.72 25.84 4.30
C LYS A 90 1.20 26.64 5.49
N SER A 91 2.02 27.10 6.45
CA SER A 91 1.53 27.79 7.66
C SER A 91 1.90 29.26 7.83
N ASN A 92 2.70 29.87 6.95
CA ASN A 92 3.32 31.19 7.21
C ASN A 92 2.92 32.30 6.20
N LYS A 93 1.79 32.13 5.50
CA LYS A 93 1.32 33.07 4.46
C LYS A 93 0.73 34.34 5.08
N LEU A 94 1.07 35.49 4.51
CA LEU A 94 0.52 36.79 4.92
C LEU A 94 -1.01 36.81 4.71
N THR A 95 -1.79 36.94 5.78
CA THR A 95 -3.26 36.98 5.72
C THR A 95 -3.79 38.42 5.81
N LYS A 96 -4.98 38.68 5.25
CA LYS A 96 -5.62 40.00 5.31
C LYS A 96 -5.78 40.56 6.74
N PRO A 97 -6.15 39.75 7.76
CA PRO A 97 -6.24 40.23 9.15
C PRO A 97 -4.90 40.74 9.70
N VAL A 98 -3.79 40.06 9.41
CA VAL A 98 -2.43 40.49 9.83
C VAL A 98 -2.07 41.83 9.21
N VAL A 99 -2.34 42.02 7.91
CA VAL A 99 -2.06 43.28 7.20
C VAL A 99 -2.89 44.43 7.77
N VAL A 100 -4.19 44.21 8.02
CA VAL A 100 -5.08 45.25 8.57
C VAL A 100 -4.73 45.60 10.02
N GLY A 101 -4.45 44.60 10.87
CA GLY A 101 -4.03 44.79 12.25
C GLY A 101 -2.70 45.52 12.37
N LEU A 102 -1.74 45.16 11.51
CA LEU A 102 -0.43 45.82 11.46
C LEU A 102 -0.54 47.28 10.98
N ILE A 103 -1.37 47.57 9.96
CA ILE A 103 -1.59 48.96 9.51
C ILE A 103 -2.18 49.82 10.62
N ARG A 104 -3.18 49.32 11.35
CA ARG A 104 -3.82 50.05 12.47
C ARG A 104 -2.80 50.43 13.54
N ARG A 105 -1.98 49.46 13.98
CA ARG A 105 -1.00 49.69 15.06
C ARG A 105 0.18 50.56 14.63
N LEU A 106 0.65 50.40 13.39
CA LEU A 106 1.65 51.32 12.81
C LEU A 106 1.09 52.74 12.65
N GLU A 107 -0.22 52.90 12.42
CA GLU A 107 -0.90 54.21 12.41
C GLU A 107 -1.00 54.82 13.80
N ASP A 108 -1.35 54.04 14.82
CA ASP A 108 -1.44 54.50 16.22
C ASP A 108 -0.07 54.98 16.76
N ILE A 109 1.02 54.28 16.40
CA ILE A 109 2.39 54.69 16.74
C ILE A 109 2.80 55.96 15.96
N LYS A 110 2.40 56.09 14.69
CA LYS A 110 2.72 57.24 13.84
C LYS A 110 1.93 58.50 14.23
N ASP A 111 0.68 58.35 14.70
CA ASP A 111 -0.19 59.44 15.15
C ASP A 111 0.03 59.83 16.62
N GLY A 112 1.00 59.19 17.30
CA GLY A 112 1.40 59.50 18.68
C GLY A 112 0.38 59.09 19.75
N LYS A 113 -0.55 58.19 19.42
CA LYS A 113 -1.58 57.69 20.35
C LYS A 113 -1.07 56.60 21.29
N ASP A 114 0.03 55.93 20.92
CA ASP A 114 0.70 54.93 21.76
C ASP A 114 2.06 55.46 22.23
N VAL A 115 2.11 56.02 23.46
CA VAL A 115 3.32 56.59 24.08
C VAL A 115 3.94 55.63 25.10
N SER A 116 3.61 54.33 25.01
CA SER A 116 3.92 53.35 26.05
C SER A 116 5.42 53.03 26.18
N LYS A 117 6.27 53.40 25.21
CA LYS A 117 7.72 53.09 25.19
C LYS A 117 8.56 54.27 24.67
N GLN A 118 9.76 54.46 25.21
CA GLN A 118 10.68 55.56 24.87
C GLN A 118 11.10 55.60 23.39
N GLU A 119 11.11 54.46 22.71
CA GLU A 119 11.50 54.33 21.30
C GLU A 119 10.43 54.89 20.35
N TYR A 120 9.17 54.96 20.79
CA TYR A 120 8.07 55.52 19.99
C TYR A 120 8.11 57.06 19.92
N ILE A 121 9.05 57.66 20.65
CA ILE A 121 9.32 59.10 20.66
C ILE A 121 10.51 59.44 19.74
N ASP A 122 11.34 58.46 19.34
CA ASP A 122 12.48 58.72 18.43
C ASP A 122 11.97 59.06 17.02
N ARG A 123 12.27 60.28 16.55
CA ARG A 123 11.93 60.74 15.21
C ARG A 123 12.46 59.81 14.10
N ARG A 124 13.60 59.15 14.33
CA ARG A 124 14.20 58.20 13.39
C ARG A 124 13.36 56.93 13.28
N PHE A 125 12.89 56.40 14.40
CA PHE A 125 12.00 55.24 14.42
C PHE A 125 10.63 55.54 13.80
N ILE A 126 10.05 56.70 14.08
CA ILE A 126 8.78 57.13 13.48
C ILE A 126 8.90 57.26 11.95
N SER A 127 10.04 57.72 11.43
CA SER A 127 10.30 57.76 9.99
C SER A 127 10.31 56.36 9.38
N VAL A 128 11.02 55.40 10.00
CA VAL A 128 11.05 54.00 9.56
C VAL A 128 9.65 53.38 9.59
N ILE A 129 8.88 53.60 10.66
CA ILE A 129 7.50 53.12 10.80
C ILE A 129 6.58 53.71 9.73
N ARG A 130 6.77 54.98 9.34
CA ARG A 130 6.02 55.61 8.24
C ARG A 130 6.30 54.91 6.90
N HIS A 131 7.57 54.61 6.61
CA HIS A 131 7.94 53.89 5.38
C HIS A 131 7.41 52.46 5.40
N MET A 132 7.55 51.74 6.52
CA MET A 132 7.01 50.39 6.67
C MET A 132 5.48 50.35 6.51
N ARG A 133 4.75 51.32 7.08
CA ARG A 133 3.29 51.43 6.90
C ARG A 133 2.93 51.63 5.42
N ASN A 134 3.69 52.42 4.68
CA ASN A 134 3.44 52.62 3.25
C ASN A 134 3.67 51.34 2.45
N GLU A 135 4.70 50.55 2.77
CA GLU A 135 4.94 49.24 2.17
C GLU A 135 3.82 48.23 2.52
N VAL A 136 3.44 48.13 3.80
CA VAL A 136 2.37 47.22 4.24
C VAL A 136 1.01 47.61 3.63
N LYS A 137 0.75 48.89 3.36
CA LYS A 137 -0.46 49.35 2.66
C LYS A 137 -0.58 48.83 1.23
N GLN A 138 0.53 48.62 0.53
CA GLN A 138 0.51 48.07 -0.84
C GLN A 138 -0.03 46.64 -0.84
N HIS A 139 0.19 45.89 0.23
CA HIS A 139 -0.29 44.51 0.41
C HIS A 139 -1.74 44.40 0.92
N ARG A 140 -2.49 45.52 1.06
CA ARG A 140 -3.86 45.56 1.59
C ARG A 140 -4.90 44.85 0.69
N TYR A 141 -4.76 44.97 -0.63
CA TYR A 141 -5.74 44.43 -1.59
C TYR A 141 -5.37 43.04 -2.13
N ARG A 142 -4.07 42.72 -2.20
CA ARG A 142 -3.53 41.38 -2.53
C ARG A 142 -2.33 41.08 -1.61
N PRO A 143 -2.50 40.33 -0.51
CA PRO A 143 -1.38 39.94 0.31
C PRO A 143 -0.55 38.88 -0.43
N GLN A 144 0.69 39.22 -0.75
CA GLN A 144 1.69 38.30 -1.31
C GLN A 144 2.93 38.39 -0.43
N GLY A 145 3.52 37.25 -0.10
CA GLY A 145 4.67 37.14 0.79
C GLY A 145 4.38 36.40 2.09
N SER A 146 5.45 36.13 2.84
CA SER A 146 5.44 35.51 4.16
C SER A 146 5.53 36.57 5.27
N ILE A 147 5.20 36.16 6.49
CA ILE A 147 5.39 37.01 7.68
C ILE A 147 6.89 37.36 7.87
N ASN A 148 7.81 36.48 7.47
CA ASN A 148 9.26 36.71 7.54
C ASN A 148 9.73 37.81 6.59
N ASP A 149 9.10 37.94 5.41
CA ASP A 149 9.44 38.98 4.45
C ASP A 149 9.18 40.39 4.99
N LEU A 150 8.20 40.55 5.88
CA LEU A 150 7.94 41.82 6.55
C LEU A 150 9.08 42.22 7.50
N VAL A 151 9.66 41.27 8.23
CA VAL A 151 10.78 41.54 9.14
C VAL A 151 12.05 41.90 8.35
N VAL A 152 12.30 41.20 7.24
CA VAL A 152 13.42 41.51 6.33
C VAL A 152 13.25 42.88 5.69
N THR A 153 12.03 43.22 5.25
CA THR A 153 11.72 44.53 4.67
C THR A 153 11.91 45.64 5.69
N PHE A 154 11.45 45.44 6.93
CA PHE A 154 11.66 46.39 8.02
C PHE A 154 13.14 46.61 8.33
N LEU A 155 13.95 45.55 8.32
CA LEU A 155 15.40 45.64 8.53
C LEU A 155 16.07 46.47 7.44
N LYS A 156 15.75 46.22 6.16
CA LYS A 156 16.29 47.00 5.02
C LYS A 156 15.91 48.48 5.08
N LEU A 157 14.66 48.79 5.45
CA LEU A 157 14.20 50.17 5.61
C LEU A 157 14.87 50.87 6.79
N SER A 158 15.04 50.16 7.91
CA SER A 158 15.73 50.66 9.10
C SER A 158 17.19 50.96 8.81
N GLU A 159 17.90 50.06 8.11
CA GLU A 159 19.27 50.29 7.66
C GLU A 159 19.39 51.51 6.74
N ALA A 160 18.48 51.64 5.77
CA ALA A 160 18.50 52.74 4.82
C ALA A 160 18.31 54.10 5.50
N GLU A 161 17.43 54.17 6.49
CA GLU A 161 17.17 55.41 7.22
C GLU A 161 18.28 55.74 8.23
N LEU A 162 18.84 54.74 8.91
CA LEU A 162 19.95 54.92 9.84
C LEU A 162 21.25 55.32 9.12
N LYS A 163 21.51 54.77 7.92
CA LYS A 163 22.63 55.16 7.05
C LYS A 163 22.54 56.62 6.55
N LYS A 164 21.33 57.17 6.40
CA LYS A 164 21.15 58.59 6.01
C LYS A 164 21.49 59.55 7.14
N SER A 165 21.24 59.16 8.39
CA SER A 165 21.55 59.99 9.55
C SER A 165 23.03 59.95 9.93
N ASP A 166 23.69 58.79 9.83
CA ASP A 166 25.12 58.64 10.13
C ASP A 166 25.79 57.53 9.29
N PRO A 167 26.91 57.79 8.61
CA PRO A 167 27.60 56.79 7.79
C PRO A 167 28.29 55.67 8.59
N ASN A 168 28.50 55.83 9.90
CA ASN A 168 29.30 54.90 10.71
C ASN A 168 28.47 53.71 11.24
N PRO A 169 28.73 52.47 10.77
CA PRO A 169 27.93 51.30 11.13
C PRO A 169 27.92 50.98 12.63
N ALA A 170 29.02 51.25 13.34
CA ALA A 170 29.15 50.88 14.75
C ALA A 170 28.24 51.68 15.69
N VAL A 171 27.78 52.86 15.25
CA VAL A 171 26.93 53.76 16.05
C VAL A 171 25.47 53.35 15.94
N TRP A 172 24.97 53.09 14.72
CA TRP A 172 23.56 52.78 14.49
C TRP A 172 23.23 51.29 14.59
N PHE A 173 24.18 50.36 14.62
CA PHE A 173 23.87 48.92 14.75
C PHE A 173 23.09 48.59 16.03
N LYS A 174 23.39 49.28 17.14
CA LYS A 174 22.64 49.12 18.41
C LYS A 174 21.22 49.67 18.31
N ASP A 175 21.05 50.78 17.60
CA ASP A 175 19.74 51.38 17.35
C ASP A 175 18.92 50.48 16.39
N LEU A 176 19.57 49.87 15.39
CA LEU A 176 18.97 48.91 14.46
C LEU A 176 18.47 47.65 15.18
N ASP A 177 19.30 47.03 16.03
CA ASP A 177 18.91 45.87 16.83
C ASP A 177 17.69 46.19 17.70
N ARG A 178 17.70 47.37 18.34
CA ARG A 178 16.57 47.85 19.15
C ARG A 178 15.31 48.03 18.30
N TYR A 179 15.41 48.58 17.10
CA TYR A 179 14.27 48.78 16.21
C TYR A 179 13.67 47.47 15.69
N VAL A 180 14.52 46.51 15.30
CA VAL A 180 14.08 45.20 14.81
C VAL A 180 13.38 44.42 15.91
N VAL A 181 13.93 44.39 17.13
CA VAL A 181 13.29 43.76 18.29
C VAL A 181 11.91 44.38 18.55
N ARG A 182 11.80 45.71 18.54
CA ARG A 182 10.51 46.39 18.75
C ARG A 182 9.50 46.10 17.65
N PHE A 183 9.92 46.05 16.40
CA PHE A 183 9.03 45.66 15.30
C PHE A 183 8.54 44.22 15.44
N THR A 184 9.41 43.29 15.84
CA THR A 184 9.02 41.90 16.11
C THR A 184 8.05 41.79 17.29
N GLU A 185 8.16 42.64 18.32
CA GLU A 185 7.17 42.72 19.41
C GLU A 185 5.80 43.21 18.92
N ILE A 186 5.75 44.24 18.06
CA ILE A 186 4.51 44.75 17.47
C ILE A 186 3.85 43.65 16.62
N LEU A 187 4.64 42.93 15.82
CA LEU A 187 4.16 41.84 14.98
C LEU A 187 3.65 40.65 15.81
N LEU A 188 4.32 40.31 16.92
CA LEU A 188 3.85 39.30 17.87
C LEU A 188 2.50 39.69 18.48
N TYR A 189 2.30 40.97 18.78
CA TYR A 189 1.06 41.48 19.34
C TYR A 189 -0.11 41.40 18.34
N VAL A 190 0.13 41.74 17.06
CA VAL A 190 -0.85 41.59 15.98
C VAL A 190 -1.23 40.11 15.77
N LEU A 191 -0.25 39.20 15.80
CA LEU A 191 -0.51 37.77 15.64
C LEU A 191 -1.30 37.15 16.80
N LYS A 192 -1.14 37.66 18.03
CA LYS A 192 -1.87 37.17 19.19
C LYS A 192 -3.29 37.72 19.30
N GLU A 193 -3.50 39.01 19.05
CA GLU A 193 -4.82 39.65 19.26
C GLU A 193 -5.67 39.74 17.99
N ASP A 194 -5.10 40.14 16.86
CA ASP A 194 -5.87 40.51 15.67
C ASP A 194 -5.99 39.33 14.66
N ALA A 195 -5.11 38.31 14.74
CA ALA A 195 -5.08 37.19 13.79
C ALA A 195 -4.51 35.86 14.34
N PRO A 196 -5.09 35.24 15.38
CA PRO A 196 -4.56 34.04 16.03
C PRO A 196 -4.57 32.78 15.14
N SER A 197 -5.36 32.75 14.06
CA SER A 197 -5.40 31.64 13.10
C SER A 197 -4.35 31.75 11.98
N ALA A 198 -3.57 32.84 11.93
CA ALA A 198 -2.60 33.09 10.86
C ALA A 198 -1.23 32.45 11.11
N ALA A 199 -0.96 31.94 12.31
CA ALA A 199 0.29 31.27 12.66
C ALA A 199 0.09 30.20 13.74
N THR A 200 0.80 29.07 13.64
CA THR A 200 0.77 27.98 14.63
C THR A 200 1.27 28.48 15.99
N SER A 201 0.68 27.99 17.10
CA SER A 201 1.07 28.37 18.47
C SER A 201 2.57 28.21 18.74
N GLU A 202 3.20 27.18 18.15
CA GLU A 202 4.64 26.91 18.21
C GLU A 202 5.49 27.99 17.53
N TYR A 203 5.00 28.58 16.44
CA TYR A 203 5.70 29.65 15.72
C TYR A 203 5.68 30.96 16.51
N ILE A 204 4.55 31.26 17.16
CA ILE A 204 4.42 32.42 18.07
C ILE A 204 5.35 32.25 19.28
N GLU A 205 5.45 31.05 19.84
CA GLU A 205 6.42 30.76 20.92
C GLU A 205 7.87 30.82 20.45
N SER A 206 8.17 30.38 19.23
CA SER A 206 9.51 30.43 18.63
C SER A 206 9.97 31.88 18.40
N LEU A 207 9.08 32.74 17.88
CA LEU A 207 9.33 34.18 17.75
C LEU A 207 9.50 34.83 19.12
N GLN A 208 8.67 34.49 20.10
CA GLN A 208 8.79 35.01 21.47
C GLN A 208 10.11 34.59 22.13
N LYS A 209 10.56 33.34 21.95
CA LYS A 209 11.86 32.85 22.45
C LYS A 209 13.05 33.55 21.76
N SER A 210 12.90 33.98 20.51
CA SER A 210 13.95 34.68 19.76
C SER A 210 14.19 36.12 20.25
N ILE A 211 13.21 36.72 20.93
CA ILE A 211 13.25 38.10 21.43
C ILE A 211 13.92 38.19 22.83
N LEU A 212 13.97 37.10 23.61
CA LEU A 212 14.60 37.13 24.94
C LEU A 212 16.13 36.98 24.87
N PRO A 213 16.92 37.95 25.37
CA PRO A 213 18.34 37.71 25.61
C PRO A 213 18.50 36.63 26.69
N LYS A 214 19.33 35.60 26.44
CA LYS A 214 19.61 34.55 27.42
C LYS A 214 20.00 35.17 28.77
N SER A 215 19.17 34.97 29.79
CA SER A 215 19.57 35.13 31.19
C SER A 215 20.82 34.26 31.41
N LYS A 216 21.94 34.92 31.72
CA LYS A 216 23.08 34.27 32.36
C LYS A 216 22.58 33.67 33.66
N LYS A 217 22.22 32.39 33.65
CA LYS A 217 22.32 31.60 34.87
C LYS A 217 23.81 31.60 35.25
N GLN A 218 24.08 32.24 36.38
CA GLN A 218 25.35 32.19 37.07
C GLN A 218 25.84 30.74 37.11
N PRO A 219 27.16 30.50 36.91
CA PRO A 219 27.72 29.24 37.35
C PRO A 219 27.55 29.22 38.87
N ASP A 220 26.91 28.18 39.39
CA ASP A 220 27.12 27.82 40.78
C ASP A 220 28.63 27.65 40.97
N GLN A 221 29.24 28.60 41.69
CA GLN A 221 30.54 28.41 42.29
C GLN A 221 30.39 27.30 43.34
N ARG A 222 30.42 26.06 42.87
CA ARG A 222 31.04 24.99 43.66
C ARG A 222 32.47 24.89 43.15
N ASN A 223 33.38 25.45 43.94
CA ASN A 223 34.79 25.12 43.90
C ASN A 223 34.95 23.60 43.77
N SER A 224 35.24 23.14 42.57
CA SER A 224 36.01 21.93 42.37
C SER A 224 37.16 22.36 41.48
N HIS A 225 38.33 22.42 42.11
CA HIS A 225 39.59 22.50 41.40
C HIS A 225 39.56 21.46 40.27
N ILE A 226 39.94 21.92 39.08
CA ILE A 226 40.31 21.08 37.95
C ILE A 226 41.46 20.18 38.44
N ASN A 227 41.09 18.97 38.88
CA ASN A 227 41.98 17.84 38.90
C ASN A 227 41.74 17.10 37.58
N ASN A 228 42.78 17.01 36.77
CA ASN A 228 42.87 16.19 35.55
C ASN A 228 42.84 14.68 35.87
N HIS A 229 41.84 14.22 36.62
CA HIS A 229 41.57 12.81 36.87
C HIS A 229 40.10 12.54 36.55
N THR A 230 39.83 12.16 35.29
CA THR A 230 38.57 11.50 34.94
C THR A 230 38.53 10.16 35.66
N SER A 231 37.64 10.01 36.64
CA SER A 231 37.49 8.73 37.34
C SER A 231 36.81 7.71 36.43
N ALA A 232 37.19 6.44 36.54
CA ALA A 232 36.57 5.32 35.82
C ALA A 232 35.04 5.18 36.11
N ALA A 233 34.54 5.82 37.17
CA ALA A 233 33.12 5.79 37.54
C ALA A 233 32.26 6.73 36.66
N ASP A 234 32.79 7.86 36.22
CA ASP A 234 32.07 8.80 35.35
C ASP A 234 31.96 8.27 33.91
N THR A 235 33.00 7.60 33.42
CA THR A 235 32.98 6.89 32.13
C THR A 235 31.97 5.75 32.15
N LEU A 236 31.87 5.00 33.25
CA LEU A 236 30.91 3.91 33.39
C LEU A 236 29.46 4.39 33.34
N ASN A 237 29.11 5.44 34.09
CA ASN A 237 27.73 5.96 34.11
C ASN A 237 27.30 6.59 32.78
N ILE A 238 28.25 7.12 31.98
CA ILE A 238 27.96 7.67 30.65
C ILE A 238 27.73 6.53 29.64
N VAL A 239 28.55 5.48 29.67
CA VAL A 239 28.41 4.30 28.79
C VAL A 239 27.11 3.55 29.08
N GLU A 240 26.76 3.37 30.36
CA GLU A 240 25.51 2.75 30.80
C GLU A 240 24.27 3.55 30.34
N ASN A 241 24.38 4.87 30.19
CA ASN A 241 23.28 5.72 29.75
C ASN A 241 23.13 5.85 28.23
N PHE A 242 24.07 5.31 27.46
CA PHE A 242 24.09 5.41 26.01
C PHE A 242 22.94 4.59 25.39
N SER A 243 22.28 5.16 24.38
CA SER A 243 21.08 4.56 23.76
C SER A 243 21.34 3.15 23.24
N MET A 244 22.42 2.92 22.51
CA MET A 244 22.74 1.59 21.97
C MET A 244 23.07 0.55 23.06
N VAL A 245 23.68 0.96 24.17
CA VAL A 245 24.00 0.07 25.29
C VAL A 245 22.72 -0.35 26.01
N LYS A 246 21.78 0.58 26.19
CA LYS A 246 20.42 0.30 26.68
C LYS A 246 19.64 -0.61 25.73
N THR A 247 19.75 -0.41 24.42
CA THR A 247 19.13 -1.30 23.43
C THR A 247 19.68 -2.72 23.54
N VAL A 248 21.01 -2.89 23.67
CA VAL A 248 21.62 -4.22 23.89
C VAL A 248 21.13 -4.83 25.20
N GLN A 249 21.03 -4.04 26.28
CA GLN A 249 20.49 -4.54 27.55
C GLN A 249 19.05 -5.06 27.40
N ASN A 250 18.19 -4.29 26.75
CA ASN A 250 16.79 -4.66 26.50
C ASN A 250 16.68 -5.88 25.59
N LEU A 251 17.52 -5.95 24.55
CA LEU A 251 17.54 -7.03 23.56
C LEU A 251 17.83 -8.40 24.16
N PHE A 252 18.80 -8.45 25.08
CA PHE A 252 19.18 -9.70 25.74
C PHE A 252 18.44 -9.94 27.07
N GLN A 253 17.56 -9.01 27.48
CA GLN A 253 16.80 -9.06 28.73
C GLN A 253 17.68 -9.31 29.98
N ILE A 254 18.84 -8.66 30.04
CA ILE A 254 19.81 -8.85 31.13
C ILE A 254 19.55 -7.87 32.27
N GLU A 255 19.57 -8.38 33.50
CA GLU A 255 19.43 -7.57 34.70
C GLU A 255 20.48 -6.44 34.77
N SER A 256 20.05 -5.22 35.12
CA SER A 256 20.93 -4.03 35.12
C SER A 256 22.18 -4.19 35.98
N SER A 257 22.10 -4.99 37.06
CA SER A 257 23.22 -5.30 37.95
C SER A 257 24.32 -6.10 37.22
N VAL A 258 23.92 -7.16 36.49
CA VAL A 258 24.79 -8.03 35.70
C VAL A 258 25.33 -7.31 34.47
N HIS A 259 24.50 -6.51 33.80
CA HIS A 259 24.90 -5.69 32.67
C HIS A 259 26.03 -4.72 33.04
N ARG A 260 25.87 -4.01 34.17
CA ARG A 260 26.86 -3.05 34.68
C ARG A 260 28.18 -3.71 35.08
N GLN A 261 28.14 -4.92 35.66
CA GLN A 261 29.34 -5.69 35.94
C GLN A 261 30.08 -6.05 34.64
N LYS A 262 29.34 -6.49 33.61
CA LYS A 262 29.94 -6.84 32.32
C LYS A 262 30.56 -5.64 31.60
N ILE A 263 29.93 -4.46 31.66
CA ILE A 263 30.53 -3.23 31.12
C ILE A 263 31.87 -2.93 31.80
N ARG A 264 31.98 -3.08 33.13
CA ARG A 264 33.25 -2.88 33.86
C ARG A 264 34.34 -3.86 33.43
N GLU A 265 33.98 -5.10 33.15
CA GLU A 265 34.92 -6.12 32.65
C GLU A 265 35.40 -5.81 31.23
N LEU A 266 34.54 -5.27 30.36
CA LEU A 266 34.82 -5.01 28.96
C LEU A 266 35.48 -3.65 28.69
N LEU A 267 35.27 -2.65 29.55
CA LEU A 267 35.83 -1.30 29.38
C LEU A 267 37.35 -1.26 29.16
N PRO A 268 38.18 -2.05 29.90
CA PRO A 268 39.63 -2.10 29.71
C PRO A 268 40.04 -2.77 28.39
N ILE A 269 39.18 -3.61 27.82
CA ILE A 269 39.43 -4.37 26.60
C ILE A 269 39.00 -3.56 25.36
N CYS A 270 37.91 -2.80 25.49
CA CYS A 270 37.33 -1.97 24.44
C CYS A 270 38.12 -0.66 24.21
N THR A 271 39.39 -0.75 23.83
CA THR A 271 40.23 0.42 23.53
C THR A 271 40.35 0.67 22.03
N GLU A 272 40.56 1.94 21.64
CA GLU A 272 40.82 2.31 20.24
C GLU A 272 42.11 1.63 19.70
N SER A 273 43.09 1.37 20.57
CA SER A 273 44.32 0.65 20.24
C SER A 273 44.07 -0.81 19.85
N ASN A 274 43.24 -1.53 20.61
CA ASN A 274 42.89 -2.92 20.31
C ASN A 274 42.07 -3.02 19.01
N TYR A 275 41.20 -2.05 18.74
CA TYR A 275 40.48 -2.00 17.47
C TYR A 275 41.44 -1.74 16.29
N LEU A 276 42.41 -0.83 16.45
CA LEU A 276 43.44 -0.58 15.43
C LEU A 276 44.31 -1.82 15.17
N MET A 277 44.59 -2.61 16.20
CA MET A 277 45.26 -3.91 16.08
C MET A 277 44.41 -4.90 15.27
N ASP A 278 43.11 -5.00 15.54
CA ASP A 278 42.17 -5.83 14.78
C ASP A 278 42.13 -5.39 13.29
N LEU A 279 42.15 -4.09 12.99
CA LEU A 279 42.22 -3.57 11.62
C LEU A 279 43.51 -3.97 10.90
N LYS A 280 44.66 -3.81 11.57
CA LYS A 280 45.97 -4.21 11.02
C LYS A 280 46.03 -5.71 10.75
N GLN A 281 45.45 -6.52 11.64
CA GLN A 281 45.32 -7.96 11.45
C GLN A 281 44.39 -8.30 10.29
N CYS A 282 43.29 -7.56 10.07
CA CYS A 282 42.44 -7.73 8.88
C CYS A 282 43.20 -7.43 7.58
N ILE A 283 44.00 -6.35 7.54
CA ILE A 283 44.84 -6.02 6.38
C ILE A 283 45.86 -7.14 6.11
N ASN A 284 46.50 -7.65 7.16
CA ASN A 284 47.44 -8.77 7.06
C ASN A 284 46.75 -10.05 6.56
N ALA A 285 45.55 -10.34 7.07
CA ALA A 285 44.74 -11.48 6.66
C ALA A 285 44.36 -11.42 5.17
N ILE A 286 44.01 -10.23 4.65
CA ILE A 286 43.76 -10.02 3.21
C ILE A 286 45.04 -10.23 2.40
N ASN A 287 46.18 -9.73 2.86
CA ASN A 287 47.47 -9.91 2.16
C ASN A 287 47.96 -11.37 2.17
N THR A 288 47.58 -12.15 3.17
CA THR A 288 47.95 -13.56 3.33
C THR A 288 46.87 -14.54 2.85
N ASN A 289 45.79 -14.04 2.23
CA ASN A 289 44.66 -14.82 1.69
C ASN A 289 44.02 -15.79 2.72
N GLN A 290 43.89 -15.31 3.96
CA GLN A 290 43.23 -16.02 5.06
C GLN A 290 41.71 -16.14 4.85
N PRO A 291 41.01 -17.09 5.51
CA PRO A 291 39.58 -17.35 5.28
C PRO A 291 38.66 -16.19 5.63
N PHE A 292 39.11 -15.29 6.48
CA PHE A 292 38.40 -14.07 6.85
C PHE A 292 39.35 -12.88 6.60
N PRO A 293 38.88 -11.74 6.06
CA PRO A 293 37.49 -11.37 5.71
C PRO A 293 36.93 -11.91 4.38
N GLY A 294 37.75 -12.51 3.53
CA GLY A 294 37.33 -13.12 2.26
C GLY A 294 38.52 -13.66 1.46
N ARG A 295 38.31 -14.74 0.70
CA ARG A 295 39.33 -15.42 -0.10
C ARG A 295 39.06 -15.29 -1.60
N ARG A 296 40.11 -15.51 -2.40
CA ARG A 296 39.98 -15.58 -3.88
C ARG A 296 38.92 -16.58 -4.35
N GLU A 297 38.79 -17.72 -3.68
CA GLU A 297 37.85 -18.80 -4.03
C GLU A 297 36.37 -18.42 -3.83
N ASP A 298 36.09 -17.35 -3.07
CA ASP A 298 34.73 -16.90 -2.79
C ASP A 298 34.13 -16.08 -3.95
N PHE A 299 34.91 -15.74 -4.98
CA PHE A 299 34.50 -14.86 -6.09
C PHE A 299 34.50 -15.59 -7.43
N ALA A 300 33.51 -15.26 -8.27
CA ALA A 300 33.36 -15.87 -9.60
C ALA A 300 34.45 -15.47 -10.60
N SER A 301 35.07 -14.31 -10.43
CA SER A 301 36.12 -13.80 -11.33
C SER A 301 37.28 -13.15 -10.59
N GLN A 302 38.46 -13.17 -11.22
CA GLN A 302 39.65 -12.49 -10.67
C GLN A 302 39.44 -10.98 -10.53
N GLN A 303 38.74 -10.39 -11.51
CA GLN A 303 38.44 -8.96 -11.54
C GLN A 303 37.53 -8.53 -10.37
N ALA A 304 36.55 -9.36 -10.01
CA ALA A 304 35.68 -9.11 -8.86
C ALA A 304 36.48 -9.18 -7.54
N TYR A 305 37.37 -10.16 -7.40
CA TYR A 305 38.25 -10.27 -6.23
C TYR A 305 39.18 -9.06 -6.09
N ASP A 306 39.87 -8.66 -7.17
CA ASP A 306 40.80 -7.53 -7.13
C ASP A 306 40.08 -6.20 -6.83
N SER A 307 38.87 -6.03 -7.37
CA SER A 307 38.00 -4.88 -7.10
C SER A 307 37.54 -4.84 -5.63
N TRP A 308 37.19 -6.00 -5.07
CA TRP A 308 36.84 -6.13 -3.65
C TRP A 308 38.04 -5.84 -2.75
N VAL A 309 39.21 -6.43 -3.03
CA VAL A 309 40.44 -6.19 -2.27
C VAL A 309 40.83 -4.70 -2.28
N ALA A 310 40.75 -4.04 -3.44
CA ALA A 310 41.04 -2.61 -3.55
C ALA A 310 40.07 -1.76 -2.73
N ARG A 311 38.78 -2.10 -2.75
CA ARG A 311 37.73 -1.41 -1.98
C ARG A 311 37.92 -1.60 -0.48
N GLU A 312 38.16 -2.82 -0.03
CA GLU A 312 38.31 -3.16 1.39
C GLU A 312 39.60 -2.56 1.96
N LYS A 313 40.72 -2.64 1.23
CA LYS A 313 41.97 -1.99 1.65
C LYS A 313 41.83 -0.47 1.73
N LYS A 314 41.17 0.16 0.76
CA LYS A 314 40.89 1.61 0.80
C LYS A 314 40.03 1.97 2.01
N TYR A 315 39.01 1.17 2.32
CA TYR A 315 38.13 1.38 3.46
C TYR A 315 38.85 1.20 4.80
N LEU A 316 39.61 0.11 4.96
CA LEU A 316 40.41 -0.17 6.16
C LEU A 316 41.48 0.91 6.41
N ASN A 317 42.19 1.32 5.36
CA ASN A 317 43.17 2.39 5.46
C ASN A 317 42.52 3.73 5.80
N GLY A 318 41.37 4.07 5.19
CA GLY A 318 40.61 5.27 5.54
C GLY A 318 40.17 5.28 7.00
N LEU A 319 39.70 4.14 7.52
CA LEU A 319 39.31 4.01 8.91
C LEU A 319 40.51 4.17 9.86
N MET A 320 41.65 3.58 9.50
CA MET A 320 42.90 3.73 10.27
C MET A 320 43.40 5.18 10.26
N THR A 321 43.32 5.89 9.14
CA THR A 321 43.68 7.32 9.05
C THR A 321 42.80 8.18 9.97
N VAL A 322 41.49 7.96 9.98
CA VAL A 322 40.56 8.69 10.86
C VAL A 322 40.91 8.47 12.34
N MET A 323 41.31 7.25 12.72
CA MET A 323 41.69 6.95 14.10
C MET A 323 43.05 7.54 14.48
N VAL A 324 44.04 7.50 13.59
CA VAL A 324 45.37 8.09 13.83
C VAL A 324 45.32 9.62 13.89
N MET A 325 44.34 10.26 13.26
CA MET A 325 44.10 11.70 13.36
C MET A 325 43.44 12.14 14.67
N ASN A 326 43.01 11.22 15.55
CA ASN A 326 42.51 11.56 16.88
C ASN A 326 43.70 11.85 17.82
N PRO A 327 43.78 13.06 18.43
CA PRO A 327 44.94 13.50 19.22
C PRO A 327 45.18 12.73 20.54
N ASN A 328 44.28 11.80 20.91
CA ASN A 328 44.42 10.95 22.10
C ASN A 328 45.16 9.62 21.84
N LEU A 329 45.45 9.29 20.58
CA LEU A 329 46.29 8.15 20.21
C LEU A 329 47.72 8.65 19.94
N THR A 330 48.39 9.13 21.00
CA THR A 330 49.85 9.21 20.98
C THR A 330 50.37 7.78 20.91
N ILE A 331 50.73 7.37 19.70
CA ILE A 331 51.58 6.22 19.46
C ILE A 331 52.82 6.43 20.34
N THR A 332 52.88 5.72 21.47
CA THR A 332 54.13 5.59 22.19
C THR A 332 55.00 4.70 21.32
N ASN A 333 55.76 5.33 20.43
CA ASN A 333 56.89 4.73 19.74
C ASN A 333 57.87 4.22 20.80
N LYS A 334 57.70 2.97 21.21
CA LYS A 334 58.80 2.16 21.71
C LYS A 334 59.16 1.18 20.60
N SER A 335 60.40 1.33 20.16
CA SER A 335 61.19 0.51 19.22
C SER A 335 60.73 0.45 17.77
N GLU A 336 60.93 1.55 17.04
CA GLU A 336 61.42 1.49 15.65
C GLU A 336 62.94 1.63 15.67
N GLN A 337 63.65 0.54 15.97
CA GLN A 337 65.04 0.32 15.58
C GLN A 337 65.35 -1.15 15.83
N ASP A 338 65.92 -1.81 14.81
CA ASP A 338 66.16 -3.25 14.64
C ASP A 338 64.87 -4.03 14.29
N VAL A 339 64.75 -4.80 13.19
CA VAL A 339 65.73 -5.64 12.50
C VAL A 339 65.26 -5.83 11.04
N GLY A 340 66.13 -5.56 10.07
CA GLY A 340 65.99 -6.11 8.73
C GLY A 340 66.22 -7.61 8.71
N SER A 341 65.48 -8.32 7.86
CA SER A 341 65.83 -9.66 7.36
C SER A 341 65.96 -10.77 8.41
N THR A 342 64.84 -11.38 8.83
CA THR A 342 64.87 -12.78 9.28
C THR A 342 63.66 -13.57 8.79
N ASN A 343 63.96 -14.65 8.08
CA ASN A 343 63.04 -15.65 7.55
C ASN A 343 62.17 -16.27 8.67
N LEU A 344 60.85 -16.16 8.55
CA LEU A 344 59.87 -16.87 9.39
C LEU A 344 59.39 -18.16 8.70
N LEU A 345 60.32 -19.06 8.45
CA LEU A 345 60.04 -20.49 8.19
C LEU A 345 60.75 -21.31 9.26
N SER A 346 60.11 -21.50 10.41
CA SER A 346 60.27 -22.69 11.26
C SER A 346 59.34 -22.61 12.47
N ALA A 347 58.29 -23.42 12.42
CA ALA A 347 57.59 -23.86 13.61
C ALA A 347 58.54 -24.72 14.46
N GLY A 348 58.51 -24.53 15.78
CA GLY A 348 58.98 -25.52 16.76
C GLY A 348 60.18 -25.11 17.60
N ARG A 349 59.92 -24.46 18.75
CA ARG A 349 60.36 -24.84 20.11
C ARG A 349 60.25 -23.64 21.05
N ARG A 350 59.55 -23.85 22.17
CA ARG A 350 59.60 -22.97 23.35
C ARG A 350 61.02 -22.94 23.93
N PRO A 351 61.37 -21.88 24.67
CA PRO A 351 61.65 -22.08 26.09
C PRO A 351 60.84 -21.17 27.00
N SER A 352 60.45 -21.76 28.13
CA SER A 352 59.82 -21.20 29.31
C SER A 352 60.75 -20.32 30.14
N THR A 353 60.25 -19.22 30.72
CA THR A 353 60.50 -18.87 32.13
C THR A 353 59.43 -17.90 32.65
N GLU A 354 59.01 -18.13 33.88
CA GLU A 354 57.83 -17.64 34.58
C GLU A 354 57.91 -16.18 35.06
N SER A 355 56.77 -15.48 35.08
CA SER A 355 56.32 -14.84 36.32
C SER A 355 54.80 -14.73 36.37
N LYS A 356 54.30 -15.23 37.50
CA LYS A 356 52.93 -15.59 37.83
C LYS A 356 52.03 -14.36 38.04
N ARG A 357 50.79 -14.44 37.54
CA ARG A 357 49.59 -14.00 38.29
C ARG A 357 48.41 -14.94 37.97
N ALA A 358 48.09 -15.78 38.97
CA ALA A 358 46.89 -16.61 39.11
C ALA A 358 45.62 -15.72 39.03
N SER A 359 44.57 -15.97 38.24
CA SER A 359 43.68 -17.14 38.03
C SER A 359 42.53 -17.26 39.05
N PHE A 360 41.30 -17.02 38.58
CA PHE A 360 40.03 -17.63 39.00
C PHE A 360 39.01 -17.25 37.90
N TYR A 361 38.72 -18.06 36.87
CA TYR A 361 37.89 -19.27 36.88
C TYR A 361 38.27 -20.24 35.72
N GLY A 362 38.32 -21.55 36.05
CA GLY A 362 37.70 -22.68 35.34
C GLY A 362 37.86 -22.90 33.82
N SER A 363 38.94 -23.60 33.44
CA SER A 363 39.03 -24.70 32.46
C SER A 363 38.10 -24.75 31.23
N GLY A 364 38.66 -24.34 30.08
CA GLY A 364 38.21 -24.74 28.73
C GLY A 364 39.03 -24.04 27.64
N ASN A 365 39.90 -24.79 26.94
CA ASN A 365 40.67 -24.45 25.74
C ASN A 365 40.98 -22.95 25.47
N SER A 366 42.17 -22.52 25.85
CA SER A 366 42.78 -21.26 25.41
C SER A 366 43.38 -21.38 24.00
N ASP A 367 42.56 -21.75 23.03
CA ASP A 367 42.78 -21.59 21.59
C ASP A 367 41.53 -20.88 21.04
N ASP A 368 41.69 -19.99 20.05
CA ASP A 368 40.62 -19.36 19.23
C ASP A 368 40.05 -17.96 19.61
N PHE A 369 40.83 -16.94 19.97
CA PHE A 369 40.35 -15.54 19.80
C PHE A 369 41.41 -14.67 19.13
N ILE A 370 41.37 -14.60 17.79
CA ILE A 370 42.33 -13.84 16.98
C ILE A 370 42.03 -12.33 17.06
N TYR A 371 40.76 -11.95 17.14
CA TYR A 371 40.30 -10.56 17.13
C TYR A 371 39.57 -10.18 18.44
N THR A 372 39.69 -8.92 18.83
CA THR A 372 39.10 -8.39 20.08
C THR A 372 37.63 -8.01 19.91
N PHE A 373 37.26 -7.42 18.77
CA PHE A 373 35.92 -6.94 18.46
C PHE A 373 35.18 -7.81 17.44
N ILE A 374 35.88 -8.68 16.71
CA ILE A 374 35.31 -9.54 15.67
C ILE A 374 35.19 -10.97 16.24
N PRO A 375 33.99 -11.57 16.24
CA PRO A 375 33.81 -12.96 16.67
C PRO A 375 34.40 -13.95 15.65
N ASN A 376 34.67 -15.17 16.08
CA ASN A 376 35.24 -16.24 15.22
C ASN A 376 34.34 -16.62 14.04
N ASP A 377 33.02 -16.46 14.19
CA ASP A 377 32.03 -16.64 13.11
C ASP A 377 31.07 -15.44 13.06
N PRO A 378 31.45 -14.35 12.38
CA PRO A 378 30.66 -13.12 12.35
C PRO A 378 29.34 -13.26 11.59
N ARG A 379 29.24 -14.18 10.62
CA ARG A 379 28.01 -14.40 9.85
C ARG A 379 26.93 -15.03 10.74
N THR A 380 27.26 -16.08 11.49
CA THR A 380 26.29 -16.78 12.34
C THR A 380 25.91 -15.97 13.58
N TYR A 381 26.86 -15.22 14.16
CA TYR A 381 26.58 -14.32 15.29
C TYR A 381 25.64 -13.19 14.88
N PHE A 382 25.83 -12.64 13.67
CA PHE A 382 24.97 -11.59 13.14
C PHE A 382 23.57 -12.08 12.78
N ARG A 383 23.44 -13.32 12.31
CA ARG A 383 22.13 -13.97 12.12
C ARG A 383 21.32 -14.03 13.41
N LEU A 384 21.93 -14.48 14.51
CA LEU A 384 21.24 -14.53 15.80
C LEU A 384 20.87 -13.12 16.27
N LEU A 385 21.80 -12.17 16.17
CA LEU A 385 21.56 -10.77 16.56
C LEU A 385 20.40 -10.15 15.77
N MET A 386 20.40 -10.30 14.45
CA MET A 386 19.35 -9.76 13.59
C MET A 386 18.00 -10.41 13.88
N ASN A 387 17.96 -11.73 14.12
CA ASN A 387 16.72 -12.39 14.50
C ASN A 387 16.16 -11.82 15.82
N MET A 388 17.01 -11.66 16.84
CA MET A 388 16.62 -11.06 18.11
C MET A 388 16.14 -9.61 17.96
N CYS A 389 16.77 -8.81 17.09
CA CYS A 389 16.34 -7.45 16.81
C CYS A 389 14.93 -7.42 16.20
N ILE A 390 14.67 -8.30 15.22
CA ILE A 390 13.33 -8.40 14.63
C ILE A 390 12.33 -8.90 15.69
N ASP A 391 12.69 -9.87 16.55
CA ASP A 391 11.82 -10.37 17.63
C ASP A 391 11.43 -9.27 18.63
N LEU A 392 12.40 -8.41 18.99
CA LEU A 392 12.16 -7.30 19.92
C LEU A 392 11.24 -6.25 19.30
N ASP A 393 11.47 -5.88 18.05
CA ASP A 393 10.68 -4.85 17.37
C ASP A 393 9.24 -5.35 17.06
N THR A 394 9.04 -6.65 16.81
CA THR A 394 7.70 -7.24 16.61
C THR A 394 6.94 -7.45 17.93
N ASN A 395 7.60 -7.94 19.00
CA ASN A 395 6.90 -8.41 20.21
C ASN A 395 6.82 -7.37 21.34
N ILE A 396 7.75 -6.42 21.43
CA ILE A 396 7.94 -5.58 22.63
C ILE A 396 7.57 -4.11 22.39
N ALA A 397 7.77 -3.58 21.18
CA ALA A 397 7.55 -2.16 20.90
C ALA A 397 7.08 -1.88 19.45
N PRO A 398 5.83 -2.24 19.08
CA PRO A 398 5.29 -1.99 17.74
C PRO A 398 5.16 -0.49 17.38
N ASP A 399 5.15 0.41 18.38
CA ASP A 399 5.06 1.88 18.23
C ASP A 399 6.43 2.60 18.19
N ALA A 400 7.55 1.87 18.17
CA ALA A 400 8.86 2.51 18.02
C ALA A 400 9.01 3.16 16.63
N GLU A 401 9.67 4.32 16.54
CA GLU A 401 9.93 4.98 15.25
C GLU A 401 10.65 4.02 14.29
N LYS A 402 9.93 3.55 13.27
CA LYS A 402 10.45 2.68 12.22
C LYS A 402 11.57 3.40 11.47
N ALA A 403 12.67 2.72 11.22
CA ALA A 403 13.75 3.25 10.41
C ALA A 403 13.24 3.52 8.98
N LYS A 404 13.74 4.58 8.34
CA LYS A 404 13.31 4.95 6.95
C LYS A 404 13.68 3.91 5.88
N THR A 405 14.46 2.89 6.23
CA THR A 405 15.07 1.94 5.29
C THR A 405 14.83 0.47 5.62
N SER A 406 14.09 0.16 6.69
CA SER A 406 13.80 -1.21 7.12
C SER A 406 12.58 -1.23 8.02
N VAL A 407 12.00 -2.43 8.21
CA VAL A 407 10.89 -2.67 9.16
C VAL A 407 11.36 -2.53 10.62
N LEU A 408 12.67 -2.51 10.85
CA LEU A 408 13.29 -2.42 12.17
C LEU A 408 13.19 -1.02 12.78
N SER A 409 13.21 -0.94 14.11
CA SER A 409 13.30 0.34 14.82
C SER A 409 14.63 1.05 14.53
N GLN A 410 14.65 2.38 14.59
CA GLN A 410 15.87 3.16 14.37
C GLN A 410 17.02 2.72 15.31
N ALA A 411 16.69 2.33 16.55
CA ALA A 411 17.65 1.85 17.52
C ALA A 411 18.25 0.47 17.17
N SER A 412 17.43 -0.45 16.64
CA SER A 412 17.88 -1.75 16.15
C SER A 412 18.73 -1.62 14.88
N ASP A 413 18.35 -0.75 13.94
CA ASP A 413 19.12 -0.51 12.70
C ASP A 413 20.49 0.10 13.00
N ASP A 414 20.58 1.07 13.91
CA ASP A 414 21.85 1.68 14.32
C ASP A 414 22.79 0.65 14.97
N LEU A 415 22.26 -0.23 15.82
CA LEU A 415 23.01 -1.32 16.44
C LEU A 415 23.55 -2.32 15.40
N LEU A 416 22.70 -2.75 14.47
CA LEU A 416 23.08 -3.68 13.40
C LEU A 416 24.10 -3.05 12.43
N ARG A 417 24.00 -1.75 12.14
CA ARG A 417 25.00 -1.02 11.33
C ARG A 417 26.35 -0.98 12.01
N GLU A 418 26.41 -0.65 13.29
CA GLU A 418 27.68 -0.63 14.01
C GLU A 418 28.30 -2.03 14.11
N CYS A 419 27.50 -3.05 14.44
CA CYS A 419 27.98 -4.44 14.52
C CYS A 419 28.42 -4.98 13.15
N SER A 420 27.73 -4.64 12.07
CA SER A 420 28.13 -5.08 10.72
C SER A 420 29.40 -4.40 10.23
N ASN A 421 29.58 -3.12 10.53
CA ASN A 421 30.79 -2.38 10.19
C ASN A 421 32.01 -2.89 10.98
N THR A 422 31.84 -3.21 12.27
CA THR A 422 32.93 -3.77 13.09
C THR A 422 33.27 -5.19 12.68
N TRP A 423 32.26 -6.02 12.40
CA TRP A 423 32.44 -7.44 12.04
C TRP A 423 32.73 -7.67 10.55
N ARG A 424 32.84 -6.60 9.75
CA ARG A 424 33.23 -6.64 8.33
C ARG A 424 32.29 -7.48 7.48
N LEU A 425 30.99 -7.32 7.71
CA LEU A 425 29.96 -8.01 6.94
C LEU A 425 29.61 -7.23 5.67
N SER A 426 29.54 -7.94 4.55
CA SER A 426 29.19 -7.34 3.25
C SER A 426 27.75 -6.82 3.27
N ALA A 427 27.47 -5.74 2.54
CA ALA A 427 26.10 -5.25 2.38
C ALA A 427 25.16 -6.29 1.72
N PRO A 428 25.58 -7.02 0.66
CA PRO A 428 24.79 -8.10 0.08
C PRO A 428 24.36 -9.17 1.08
N PHE A 429 25.29 -9.66 1.91
CA PHE A 429 24.99 -10.67 2.92
C PHE A 429 23.90 -10.20 3.89
N ARG A 430 23.95 -8.94 4.32
CA ARG A 430 22.99 -8.39 5.29
C ARG A 430 21.60 -8.26 4.70
N SER A 431 21.48 -7.78 3.46
CA SER A 431 20.19 -7.65 2.78
C SER A 431 19.57 -9.01 2.47
N VAL A 432 20.37 -9.99 2.03
CA VAL A 432 19.90 -11.37 1.80
C VAL A 432 19.46 -12.04 3.10
N LEU A 433 20.25 -11.90 4.16
CA LEU A 433 19.93 -12.45 5.49
C LEU A 433 18.65 -11.84 6.06
N TYR A 434 18.43 -10.54 5.87
CA TYR A 434 17.21 -9.87 6.32
C TYR A 434 15.97 -10.46 5.63
N LEU A 435 16.01 -10.65 4.31
CA LEU A 435 14.94 -11.30 3.56
C LEU A 435 14.74 -12.76 4.00
N GLU A 436 15.83 -13.48 4.28
CA GLU A 436 15.77 -14.87 4.76
C GLU A 436 15.07 -15.02 6.12
N LEU A 437 15.33 -14.08 7.05
CA LEU A 437 14.67 -14.07 8.36
C LEU A 437 13.19 -13.73 8.24
N ILE A 438 12.83 -12.79 7.37
CA ILE A 438 11.43 -12.47 7.09
C ILE A 438 10.73 -13.66 6.44
N LYS A 439 11.36 -14.33 5.48
CA LYS A 439 10.85 -15.58 4.90
C LYS A 439 10.56 -16.63 5.98
N THR A 440 11.47 -16.80 6.94
CA THR A 440 11.29 -17.76 8.05
C THR A 440 10.06 -17.42 8.89
N ARG A 441 9.77 -16.13 9.09
CA ARG A 441 8.57 -15.67 9.80
C ARG A 441 7.29 -15.86 9.00
N MET A 442 7.35 -15.68 7.68
CA MET A 442 6.22 -15.97 6.80
C MET A 442 5.80 -17.44 6.90
N ASP A 443 6.76 -18.36 7.12
CA ASP A 443 6.47 -19.79 7.25
C ASP A 443 5.91 -20.19 8.63
N THR A 444 6.17 -19.41 9.69
CA THR A 444 5.76 -19.77 11.06
C THR A 444 4.31 -19.40 11.41
N GLU A 445 3.55 -18.75 10.51
CA GLU A 445 2.14 -18.34 10.69
C GLU A 445 1.84 -17.48 11.94
N GLU A 446 2.86 -17.00 12.66
CA GLU A 446 2.70 -16.18 13.88
C GLU A 446 2.25 -14.73 13.57
N ILE A 447 2.36 -14.31 12.31
CA ILE A 447 2.09 -12.95 11.83
C ILE A 447 0.91 -12.97 10.88
N ASP A 448 0.09 -11.91 10.90
CA ASP A 448 -0.98 -11.72 9.92
C ASP A 448 -0.39 -11.72 8.49
N ILE A 449 -1.10 -12.34 7.55
CA ILE A 449 -0.71 -12.46 6.15
C ILE A 449 -0.47 -11.07 5.53
N TYR A 450 -1.23 -10.05 5.96
CA TYR A 450 -1.03 -8.67 5.50
C TYR A 450 0.33 -8.11 5.90
N ASP A 451 0.65 -8.18 7.19
CA ASP A 451 1.92 -7.67 7.74
C ASP A 451 3.11 -8.48 7.18
N ALA A 452 2.97 -9.80 7.08
CA ALA A 452 4.01 -10.67 6.55
C ALA A 452 4.38 -10.35 5.08
N ILE A 453 3.39 -10.05 4.24
CA ILE A 453 3.62 -9.67 2.84
C ILE A 453 4.22 -8.27 2.73
N ASP A 454 3.76 -7.31 3.55
CA ASP A 454 4.32 -5.96 3.53
C ASP A 454 5.77 -5.92 4.03
N ASP A 455 6.10 -6.69 5.08
CA ASP A 455 7.47 -6.85 5.57
C ASP A 455 8.38 -7.46 4.48
N ALA A 456 7.90 -8.48 3.77
CA ALA A 456 8.63 -9.08 2.66
C ALA A 456 8.87 -8.08 1.51
N ARG A 457 7.89 -7.25 1.17
CA ARG A 457 8.04 -6.21 0.14
C ARG A 457 9.07 -5.17 0.52
N GLU A 458 9.07 -4.73 1.78
CA GLU A 458 10.06 -3.76 2.26
C GLU A 458 11.47 -4.36 2.28
N ALA A 459 11.61 -5.63 2.65
CA ALA A 459 12.88 -6.35 2.55
C ALA A 459 13.40 -6.48 1.12
N ILE A 460 12.52 -6.77 0.15
CA ILE A 460 12.91 -6.79 -1.26
C ILE A 460 13.32 -5.39 -1.74
N ARG A 461 12.62 -4.31 -1.34
CA ARG A 461 13.04 -2.93 -1.68
C ARG A 461 14.43 -2.60 -1.12
N ALA A 462 14.71 -3.01 0.12
CA ALA A 462 16.02 -2.83 0.73
C ALA A 462 17.10 -3.63 -0.03
N LEU A 463 16.76 -4.82 -0.51
CA LEU A 463 17.63 -5.65 -1.34
C LEU A 463 17.85 -5.04 -2.73
N ASP A 464 16.82 -4.50 -3.39
CA ASP A 464 16.93 -3.81 -4.68
C ASP A 464 17.82 -2.57 -4.60
N LYS A 465 17.73 -1.82 -3.49
CA LYS A 465 18.66 -0.73 -3.22
C LYS A 465 20.09 -1.24 -3.14
N CYS A 466 20.32 -2.36 -2.46
CA CYS A 466 21.64 -2.97 -2.36
C CYS A 466 22.17 -3.45 -3.73
N LEU A 467 21.31 -4.02 -4.57
CA LEU A 467 21.62 -4.48 -5.92
C LEU A 467 21.98 -3.32 -6.86
N LYS A 468 21.33 -2.16 -6.70
CA LYS A 468 21.66 -0.92 -7.44
C LYS A 468 22.98 -0.32 -6.99
N GLU A 469 23.30 -0.37 -5.70
CA GLU A 469 24.55 0.16 -5.14
C GLU A 469 25.75 -0.78 -5.37
N ASN A 470 25.52 -2.09 -5.47
CA ASN A 470 26.54 -3.11 -5.64
C ASN A 470 26.16 -4.08 -6.78
N GLU A 471 26.85 -3.97 -7.92
CA GLU A 471 26.66 -4.89 -9.05
C GLU A 471 26.80 -6.36 -8.63
N ILE A 472 25.85 -7.20 -9.07
CA ILE A 472 25.75 -8.64 -8.73
C ILE A 472 27.03 -9.40 -9.10
N GLN A 473 27.73 -8.99 -10.16
CA GLN A 473 28.97 -9.62 -10.61
C GLN A 473 30.12 -9.52 -9.59
N ASN A 474 30.03 -8.54 -8.68
CA ASN A 474 31.03 -8.31 -7.63
C ASN A 474 30.69 -9.03 -6.31
N TRP A 475 29.60 -9.80 -6.26
CA TRP A 475 29.18 -10.53 -5.07
C TRP A 475 29.97 -11.83 -4.90
N THR A 476 30.01 -12.36 -3.68
CA THR A 476 30.58 -13.69 -3.45
C THR A 476 29.63 -14.76 -4.00
N ILE A 477 30.18 -15.91 -4.41
CA ILE A 477 29.40 -17.03 -4.94
C ILE A 477 28.38 -17.49 -3.90
N ASN A 478 28.79 -17.60 -2.64
CA ASN A 478 27.91 -17.96 -1.52
C ASN A 478 26.75 -16.99 -1.34
N ASP A 479 26.99 -15.68 -1.44
CA ASP A 479 25.94 -14.68 -1.25
C ASP A 479 24.96 -14.67 -2.44
N ARG A 480 25.44 -14.95 -3.66
CA ARG A 480 24.59 -15.12 -4.86
C ARG A 480 23.74 -16.39 -4.78
N GLU A 481 24.32 -17.52 -4.39
CA GLU A 481 23.55 -18.76 -4.18
C GLU A 481 22.52 -18.59 -3.06
N SER A 482 22.88 -17.89 -1.98
CA SER A 482 21.95 -17.61 -0.87
C SER A 482 20.81 -16.70 -1.33
N LEU A 483 21.09 -15.69 -2.16
CA LEU A 483 20.06 -14.85 -2.77
C LEU A 483 19.03 -15.68 -3.55
N VAL A 484 19.49 -16.55 -4.45
CA VAL A 484 18.59 -17.39 -5.26
C VAL A 484 17.77 -18.32 -4.37
N ARG A 485 18.40 -19.01 -3.41
CA ARG A 485 17.67 -19.89 -2.47
C ARG A 485 16.61 -19.16 -1.66
N VAL A 486 16.90 -17.94 -1.21
CA VAL A 486 15.95 -17.12 -0.46
C VAL A 486 14.81 -16.68 -1.37
N PHE A 487 15.09 -16.26 -2.61
CA PHE A 487 14.05 -15.92 -3.58
C PHE A 487 13.16 -17.12 -3.95
N GLU A 488 13.73 -18.31 -4.16
CA GLU A 488 12.95 -19.54 -4.35
C GLU A 488 12.03 -19.81 -3.15
N GLY A 489 12.56 -19.64 -1.93
CA GLY A 489 11.81 -19.79 -0.69
C GLY A 489 10.65 -18.80 -0.57
N VAL A 490 10.90 -17.51 -0.75
CA VAL A 490 9.85 -16.47 -0.71
C VAL A 490 8.84 -16.67 -1.84
N ASN A 491 9.30 -17.04 -3.04
CA ASN A 491 8.43 -17.36 -4.16
C ASN A 491 7.49 -18.53 -3.82
N HIS A 492 7.99 -19.62 -3.26
CA HIS A 492 7.17 -20.77 -2.87
C HIS A 492 6.14 -20.41 -1.79
N THR A 493 6.57 -19.74 -0.71
CA THR A 493 5.67 -19.34 0.38
C THR A 493 4.61 -18.35 -0.12
N CYS A 494 5.00 -17.35 -0.92
CA CYS A 494 4.05 -16.38 -1.48
C CYS A 494 3.08 -17.01 -2.50
N LEU A 495 3.56 -17.94 -3.35
CA LEU A 495 2.71 -18.68 -4.27
C LEU A 495 1.70 -19.57 -3.55
N HIS A 496 2.10 -20.22 -2.47
CA HIS A 496 1.17 -21.00 -1.63
C HIS A 496 0.13 -20.08 -0.98
N ALA A 497 0.54 -18.95 -0.40
CA ALA A 497 -0.37 -17.97 0.19
C ALA A 497 -1.35 -17.39 -0.86
N LEU A 498 -0.87 -17.13 -2.08
CA LEU A 498 -1.69 -16.70 -3.21
C LEU A 498 -2.68 -17.79 -3.62
N ALA A 499 -2.27 -19.05 -3.63
CA ALA A 499 -3.13 -20.20 -3.91
C ALA A 499 -4.26 -20.33 -2.89
N GLU A 500 -3.96 -20.19 -1.60
CA GLU A 500 -4.99 -20.20 -0.54
C GLU A 500 -5.96 -19.02 -0.68
N SER A 501 -5.42 -17.83 -0.95
CA SER A 501 -6.20 -16.61 -1.19
C SER A 501 -7.15 -16.77 -2.38
N LEU A 502 -6.67 -17.35 -3.49
CA LEU A 502 -7.47 -17.65 -4.67
C LEU A 502 -8.41 -18.86 -4.46
N GLY A 503 -8.07 -19.78 -3.57
CA GLY A 503 -8.95 -20.85 -3.11
C GLY A 503 -10.21 -20.34 -2.42
N ARG A 504 -10.15 -19.12 -1.84
CA ARG A 504 -11.29 -18.39 -1.26
C ARG A 504 -11.64 -17.14 -2.07
N TYR A 505 -11.59 -17.25 -3.41
CA TYR A 505 -11.81 -16.11 -4.33
C TYR A 505 -13.13 -15.33 -4.09
N TRP A 506 -14.16 -15.95 -3.49
CA TRP A 506 -15.44 -15.29 -3.20
C TRP A 506 -15.38 -14.33 -2.00
N ASP A 507 -14.40 -14.48 -1.11
CA ASP A 507 -14.30 -13.72 0.15
C ASP A 507 -12.98 -12.97 0.32
N VAL A 508 -11.98 -13.25 -0.51
CA VAL A 508 -10.67 -12.58 -0.44
C VAL A 508 -10.72 -11.07 -0.76
N ASP A 509 -9.89 -10.29 -0.06
CA ASP A 509 -9.62 -8.90 -0.38
C ASP A 509 -8.79 -8.78 -1.69
N PRO A 510 -9.27 -8.06 -2.72
CA PRO A 510 -8.50 -7.81 -3.94
C PRO A 510 -7.15 -7.10 -3.71
N THR A 511 -6.99 -6.34 -2.62
CA THR A 511 -5.73 -5.65 -2.32
C THR A 511 -4.63 -6.64 -1.98
N LEU A 512 -4.91 -7.60 -1.09
CA LEU A 512 -3.98 -8.65 -0.70
C LEU A 512 -3.48 -9.46 -1.90
N VAL A 513 -4.38 -9.88 -2.79
CA VAL A 513 -4.00 -10.63 -4.01
C VAL A 513 -3.08 -9.80 -4.90
N ARG A 514 -3.35 -8.50 -5.05
CA ARG A 514 -2.50 -7.59 -5.82
C ARG A 514 -1.13 -7.44 -5.18
N ASP A 515 -1.06 -7.33 -3.86
CA ASP A 515 0.20 -7.16 -3.14
C ASP A 515 1.05 -8.44 -3.14
N GLN A 516 0.44 -9.63 -3.05
CA GLN A 516 1.09 -10.92 -3.28
C GLN A 516 1.65 -11.03 -4.71
N VAL A 517 0.86 -10.69 -5.72
CA VAL A 517 1.33 -10.71 -7.12
C VAL A 517 2.46 -9.71 -7.33
N ALA A 518 2.38 -8.51 -6.74
CA ALA A 518 3.46 -7.52 -6.81
C ALA A 518 4.76 -7.98 -6.13
N LEU A 519 4.67 -8.76 -5.04
CA LEU A 519 5.84 -9.38 -4.42
C LEU A 519 6.50 -10.38 -5.38
N LEU A 520 5.73 -11.28 -6.00
CA LEU A 520 6.24 -12.23 -7.00
C LEU A 520 6.87 -11.51 -8.20
N GLU A 521 6.28 -10.41 -8.66
CA GLU A 521 6.83 -9.58 -9.73
C GLU A 521 8.22 -9.06 -9.41
N SER A 522 8.42 -8.53 -8.20
CA SER A 522 9.73 -8.00 -7.80
C SER A 522 10.82 -9.07 -7.78
N ILE A 523 10.46 -10.33 -7.52
CA ILE A 523 11.38 -11.47 -7.60
C ILE A 523 11.69 -11.80 -9.07
N TYR A 524 10.67 -11.81 -9.94
CA TYR A 524 10.82 -12.18 -11.35
C TYR A 524 11.49 -11.12 -12.21
N GLU A 525 11.51 -9.86 -11.77
CA GLU A 525 12.29 -8.79 -12.41
C GLU A 525 13.80 -8.91 -12.14
N ASN A 526 14.21 -9.73 -11.17
CA ASN A 526 15.61 -9.84 -10.78
C ASN A 526 16.42 -10.70 -11.77
N PRO A 527 17.51 -10.18 -12.37
CA PRO A 527 18.30 -10.92 -13.36
C PRO A 527 18.97 -12.17 -12.77
N ALA A 528 19.36 -12.15 -11.49
CA ALA A 528 19.98 -13.32 -10.85
C ALA A 528 19.00 -14.49 -10.69
N TYR A 529 17.71 -14.20 -10.53
CA TYR A 529 16.68 -15.22 -10.41
C TYR A 529 16.32 -15.82 -11.79
N LEU A 530 16.27 -14.98 -12.82
CA LEU A 530 15.98 -15.39 -14.20
C LEU A 530 17.06 -16.26 -14.85
N GLU A 531 18.30 -16.16 -14.40
CA GLU A 531 19.40 -17.03 -14.86
C GLU A 531 19.14 -18.51 -14.54
N ASP A 532 18.61 -18.79 -13.34
CA ASP A 532 18.28 -20.15 -12.89
C ASP A 532 16.84 -20.56 -13.26
N HIS A 533 15.95 -19.58 -13.45
CA HIS A 533 14.54 -19.80 -13.79
C HIS A 533 14.17 -19.10 -15.10
N SER A 534 14.29 -19.82 -16.22
CA SER A 534 14.01 -19.27 -17.55
C SER A 534 12.53 -18.90 -17.77
N ASN A 535 11.59 -19.51 -17.04
CA ASN A 535 10.17 -19.19 -17.12
C ASN A 535 9.45 -19.30 -15.76
N PRO A 536 9.58 -18.30 -14.88
CA PRO A 536 8.97 -18.35 -13.54
C PRO A 536 7.43 -18.31 -13.58
N LEU A 537 6.85 -17.81 -14.67
CA LEU A 537 5.39 -17.68 -14.84
C LEU A 537 4.69 -19.02 -15.11
N GLU A 538 5.43 -20.09 -15.45
CA GLU A 538 4.86 -21.44 -15.60
C GLU A 538 4.21 -21.93 -14.30
N GLN A 539 4.71 -21.47 -13.15
CA GLN A 539 4.14 -21.79 -11.85
C GLN A 539 2.72 -21.22 -11.71
N PHE A 540 2.29 -20.20 -12.46
CA PHE A 540 0.92 -19.69 -12.36
C PHE A 540 -0.14 -20.67 -12.88
N VAL A 541 0.26 -21.71 -13.62
CA VAL A 541 -0.66 -22.73 -14.14
C VAL A 541 -1.33 -23.50 -13.00
N PHE A 542 -0.63 -23.81 -11.91
CA PHE A 542 -1.24 -24.54 -10.78
C PHE A 542 -2.33 -23.70 -10.07
N LEU A 543 -2.25 -22.36 -10.15
CA LEU A 543 -3.26 -21.47 -9.60
C LEU A 543 -4.59 -21.60 -10.37
N GLU A 544 -4.55 -21.90 -11.66
CA GLU A 544 -5.76 -22.16 -12.45
C GLU A 544 -6.50 -23.40 -11.95
N ASP A 545 -5.76 -24.48 -11.68
CA ASP A 545 -6.31 -25.71 -11.10
C ASP A 545 -6.86 -25.47 -9.69
N THR A 546 -6.20 -24.62 -8.91
CA THR A 546 -6.63 -24.25 -7.56
C THR A 546 -7.97 -23.50 -7.61
N ILE A 547 -8.09 -22.50 -8.48
CA ILE A 547 -9.35 -21.77 -8.70
C ILE A 547 -10.43 -22.70 -9.25
N ALA A 548 -10.09 -23.58 -10.20
CA ALA A 548 -11.04 -24.52 -10.78
C ALA A 548 -11.60 -25.50 -9.73
N GLY A 549 -10.72 -26.07 -8.89
CA GLY A 549 -11.11 -26.94 -7.78
C GLY A 549 -11.95 -26.21 -6.72
N ALA A 550 -11.58 -24.97 -6.39
CA ALA A 550 -12.36 -24.10 -5.51
C ALA A 550 -13.74 -23.78 -6.08
N ALA A 551 -13.85 -23.52 -7.38
CA ALA A 551 -15.12 -23.20 -8.05
C ALA A 551 -16.12 -24.37 -8.01
N VAL A 552 -15.65 -25.60 -8.22
CA VAL A 552 -16.46 -26.82 -8.09
C VAL A 552 -16.89 -27.05 -6.65
N SER A 553 -15.97 -26.87 -5.70
CA SER A 553 -16.27 -27.04 -4.27
C SER A 553 -17.29 -25.99 -3.79
N ARG A 554 -17.14 -24.74 -4.27
CA ARG A 554 -18.06 -23.64 -3.97
C ARG A 554 -19.45 -23.89 -4.54
N TRP A 555 -19.55 -24.44 -5.77
CA TRP A 555 -20.84 -24.83 -6.34
C TRP A 555 -21.61 -25.77 -5.43
N ARG A 556 -20.96 -26.84 -4.91
CA ARG A 556 -21.60 -27.80 -3.99
C ARG A 556 -22.09 -27.15 -2.69
N VAL A 557 -21.38 -26.15 -2.19
CA VAL A 557 -21.82 -25.38 -1.00
C VAL A 557 -23.02 -24.50 -1.34
N LEU A 558 -22.98 -23.82 -2.48
CA LEU A 558 -24.06 -22.97 -2.96
C LEU A 558 -25.34 -23.79 -3.19
N GLU A 559 -25.24 -24.90 -3.90
CA GLU A 559 -26.30 -25.88 -4.16
C GLU A 559 -26.97 -26.32 -2.84
N LYS A 560 -26.20 -26.86 -1.89
CA LYS A 560 -26.72 -27.27 -0.57
C LYS A 560 -27.36 -26.15 0.24
N SER A 561 -26.91 -24.90 0.07
CA SER A 561 -27.45 -23.74 0.79
C SER A 561 -28.75 -23.21 0.19
N VAL A 562 -29.07 -23.60 -1.04
CA VAL A 562 -30.23 -23.10 -1.79
C VAL A 562 -31.32 -24.16 -1.88
N LEU A 563 -30.96 -25.41 -2.17
CA LEU A 563 -31.91 -26.49 -2.35
C LEU A 563 -32.64 -26.78 -1.04
N ASN A 564 -33.93 -26.46 -1.03
CA ASN A 564 -34.84 -26.84 0.04
C ASN A 564 -35.83 -27.86 -0.53
N PRO A 565 -35.87 -29.10 0.00
CA PRO A 565 -36.81 -30.13 -0.46
C PRO A 565 -38.29 -29.77 -0.29
N LYS A 566 -38.59 -28.71 0.46
CA LYS A 566 -39.97 -28.22 0.66
C LYS A 566 -40.43 -27.22 -0.39
N ASN A 567 -39.50 -26.66 -1.17
CA ASN A 567 -39.81 -25.68 -2.21
C ASN A 567 -39.99 -26.41 -3.55
N ASP A 568 -40.82 -25.84 -4.42
CA ASP A 568 -40.95 -26.30 -5.80
C ASP A 568 -39.63 -26.11 -6.57
N ASP A 569 -39.39 -26.96 -7.56
CA ASP A 569 -38.15 -26.97 -8.34
C ASP A 569 -37.86 -25.61 -9.01
N MET A 570 -38.92 -24.93 -9.48
CA MET A 570 -38.82 -23.58 -10.04
C MET A 570 -38.26 -22.57 -9.02
N THR A 571 -38.79 -22.57 -7.79
CA THR A 571 -38.36 -21.65 -6.74
C THR A 571 -36.91 -21.93 -6.32
N ASN A 572 -36.53 -23.21 -6.24
CA ASN A 572 -35.14 -23.59 -5.98
C ASN A 572 -34.20 -23.11 -7.10
N LEU A 573 -34.58 -23.28 -8.36
CA LEU A 573 -33.81 -22.82 -9.52
C LEU A 573 -33.68 -21.29 -9.57
N MET A 574 -34.73 -20.56 -9.25
CA MET A 574 -34.72 -19.09 -9.15
C MET A 574 -33.75 -18.59 -8.08
N ASN A 575 -33.83 -19.16 -6.88
CA ASN A 575 -32.91 -18.83 -5.79
C ASN A 575 -31.46 -19.19 -6.13
N LEU A 576 -31.25 -20.27 -6.90
CA LEU A 576 -29.94 -20.71 -7.35
C LEU A 576 -29.36 -19.68 -8.33
N ALA A 577 -30.16 -19.25 -9.31
CA ALA A 577 -29.80 -18.23 -10.28
C ALA A 577 -29.44 -16.91 -9.58
N ASP A 578 -30.25 -16.45 -8.63
CA ASP A 578 -30.01 -15.18 -7.91
C ASP A 578 -28.70 -15.20 -7.12
N LYS A 579 -28.43 -16.28 -6.37
CA LYS A 579 -27.16 -16.42 -5.64
C LYS A 579 -25.97 -16.51 -6.60
N LEU A 580 -26.10 -17.28 -7.67
CA LEU A 580 -25.05 -17.43 -8.67
C LEU A 580 -24.72 -16.11 -9.37
N ILE A 581 -25.73 -15.36 -9.82
CA ILE A 581 -25.55 -14.03 -10.43
C ILE A 581 -24.79 -13.11 -9.47
N LYS A 582 -25.22 -13.04 -8.19
CA LYS A 582 -24.59 -12.19 -7.19
C LYS A 582 -23.11 -12.54 -6.96
N GLU A 583 -22.79 -13.83 -6.84
CA GLU A 583 -21.40 -14.28 -6.68
C GLU A 583 -20.56 -13.97 -7.92
N LEU A 584 -21.03 -14.33 -9.11
CA LEU A 584 -20.29 -14.14 -10.35
C LEU A 584 -20.03 -12.65 -10.67
N VAL A 585 -21.01 -11.78 -10.42
CA VAL A 585 -20.83 -10.31 -10.54
C VAL A 585 -19.78 -9.81 -9.53
N THR A 586 -19.77 -10.36 -8.31
CA THR A 586 -18.80 -9.99 -7.28
C THR A 586 -17.38 -10.41 -7.69
N VAL A 587 -17.21 -11.63 -8.19
CA VAL A 587 -15.94 -12.15 -8.71
C VAL A 587 -15.45 -11.33 -9.91
N ALA A 588 -16.33 -11.02 -10.88
CA ALA A 588 -15.98 -10.19 -12.03
C ALA A 588 -15.54 -8.77 -11.62
N LYS A 589 -16.15 -8.19 -10.57
CA LYS A 589 -15.76 -6.87 -10.03
C LYS A 589 -14.43 -6.91 -9.28
N ARG A 590 -14.14 -7.98 -8.54
CA ARG A 590 -12.89 -8.15 -7.78
C ARG A 590 -11.70 -8.42 -8.71
N PHE A 591 -11.88 -9.28 -9.70
CA PHE A 591 -10.82 -9.74 -10.62
C PHE A 591 -11.01 -9.21 -12.05
N LYS A 592 -11.11 -7.88 -12.20
CA LYS A 592 -11.32 -7.23 -13.52
C LYS A 592 -10.18 -7.48 -14.52
N LYS A 593 -8.95 -7.57 -14.02
CA LYS A 593 -7.75 -7.79 -14.83
C LYS A 593 -7.28 -9.22 -14.63
N SER A 594 -6.87 -9.88 -15.71
CA SER A 594 -6.18 -11.16 -15.61
C SER A 594 -4.87 -10.98 -14.85
N LEU A 595 -4.57 -11.90 -13.94
CA LEU A 595 -3.30 -11.93 -13.23
C LEU A 595 -2.21 -12.29 -14.24
N LYS A 596 -1.38 -11.28 -14.58
CA LYS A 596 -0.30 -11.35 -15.57
C LYS A 596 -0.67 -11.86 -16.97
N GLY A 597 -1.95 -11.85 -17.32
CA GLY A 597 -2.43 -12.33 -18.62
C GLY A 597 -2.53 -13.86 -18.76
N TYR A 598 -2.17 -14.60 -17.70
CA TYR A 598 -2.27 -16.05 -17.63
C TYR A 598 -3.56 -16.44 -16.94
N VAL A 599 -3.75 -16.02 -15.68
CA VAL A 599 -4.89 -16.47 -14.88
C VAL A 599 -6.05 -15.49 -15.02
N HIS A 600 -7.14 -15.92 -15.67
CA HIS A 600 -8.39 -15.17 -15.76
C HIS A 600 -9.43 -15.75 -14.80
N ALA A 601 -9.38 -15.34 -13.53
CA ALA A 601 -10.19 -15.93 -12.46
C ALA A 601 -11.71 -15.96 -12.77
N PRO A 602 -12.36 -14.88 -13.25
CA PRO A 602 -13.78 -14.94 -13.59
C PRO A 602 -14.10 -16.00 -14.66
N GLY A 603 -13.26 -16.10 -15.69
CA GLY A 603 -13.47 -17.07 -16.76
C GLY A 603 -13.27 -18.51 -16.31
N ILE A 604 -12.30 -18.77 -15.44
CA ILE A 604 -12.09 -20.10 -14.86
C ILE A 604 -13.29 -20.51 -14.00
N VAL A 605 -13.77 -19.62 -13.13
CA VAL A 605 -14.93 -19.87 -12.27
C VAL A 605 -16.18 -20.13 -13.12
N MET A 606 -16.46 -19.27 -14.10
CA MET A 606 -17.62 -19.41 -14.98
C MET A 606 -17.55 -20.68 -15.85
N ALA A 607 -16.36 -21.07 -16.33
CA ALA A 607 -16.18 -22.30 -17.09
C ALA A 607 -16.54 -23.56 -16.28
N ARG A 608 -16.43 -23.52 -14.95
CA ARG A 608 -16.78 -24.65 -14.07
C ARG A 608 -18.21 -24.57 -13.55
N GLN A 609 -18.69 -23.40 -13.13
CA GLN A 609 -19.99 -23.27 -12.49
C GLN A 609 -21.16 -23.20 -13.49
N MET A 610 -20.99 -22.54 -14.64
CA MET A 610 -22.08 -22.39 -15.62
C MET A 610 -22.59 -23.72 -16.17
N PRO A 611 -21.75 -24.71 -16.51
CA PRO A 611 -22.25 -26.01 -16.96
C PRO A 611 -23.14 -26.73 -15.92
N PHE A 612 -22.86 -26.59 -14.63
CA PHE A 612 -23.72 -27.16 -13.59
C PHE A 612 -25.07 -26.46 -13.52
N PHE A 613 -25.11 -25.13 -13.60
CA PHE A 613 -26.38 -24.39 -13.67
C PHE A 613 -27.19 -24.75 -14.92
N VAL A 614 -26.53 -24.89 -16.06
CA VAL A 614 -27.18 -25.31 -17.31
C VAL A 614 -27.79 -26.69 -17.18
N LEU A 615 -27.11 -27.62 -16.49
CA LEU A 615 -27.67 -28.95 -16.21
C LEU A 615 -28.94 -28.87 -15.35
N GLU A 616 -28.94 -28.06 -14.29
CA GLU A 616 -30.13 -27.83 -13.46
C GLU A 616 -31.28 -27.21 -14.27
N MET A 617 -30.96 -26.28 -15.16
CA MET A 617 -31.95 -25.68 -16.07
C MET A 617 -32.51 -26.68 -17.08
N GLU A 618 -31.66 -27.52 -17.68
CA GLU A 618 -32.09 -28.60 -18.57
C GLU A 618 -32.99 -29.59 -17.83
N ASN A 619 -32.59 -30.01 -16.62
CA ASN A 619 -33.38 -30.91 -15.78
C ASN A 619 -34.78 -30.34 -15.53
N TRP A 620 -34.87 -29.06 -15.14
CA TRP A 620 -36.17 -28.39 -14.94
C TRP A 620 -36.96 -28.31 -16.25
N ALA A 621 -36.36 -27.87 -17.36
CA ALA A 621 -37.06 -27.67 -18.63
C ALA A 621 -37.70 -28.94 -19.20
N PHE A 622 -37.15 -30.12 -18.89
CA PHE A 622 -37.70 -31.41 -19.32
C PHE A 622 -38.76 -31.98 -18.38
N LEU A 623 -38.99 -31.39 -17.21
CA LEU A 623 -40.05 -31.82 -16.30
C LEU A 623 -41.44 -31.52 -16.92
N PRO A 624 -42.43 -32.42 -16.75
CA PRO A 624 -43.81 -32.15 -17.16
C PRO A 624 -44.38 -30.87 -16.52
N ASP A 625 -44.04 -30.64 -15.25
CA ASP A 625 -44.51 -29.51 -14.45
C ASP A 625 -43.99 -28.17 -14.97
N ALA A 626 -42.79 -28.15 -15.59
CA ALA A 626 -42.24 -26.95 -16.18
C ALA A 626 -43.16 -26.40 -17.28
N LYS A 627 -43.77 -27.26 -18.11
CA LYS A 627 -44.72 -26.84 -19.15
C LYS A 627 -45.98 -26.15 -18.60
N GLN A 628 -46.32 -26.40 -17.33
CA GLN A 628 -47.46 -25.80 -16.64
C GLN A 628 -47.06 -24.66 -15.69
N ALA A 629 -45.76 -24.36 -15.56
CA ALA A 629 -45.26 -23.33 -14.65
C ALA A 629 -45.91 -21.95 -14.93
N PRO A 630 -46.12 -21.10 -13.92
CA PRO A 630 -46.69 -19.76 -14.13
C PRO A 630 -45.89 -18.94 -15.14
N ILE A 631 -46.58 -18.26 -16.05
CA ILE A 631 -45.96 -17.51 -17.16
C ILE A 631 -45.03 -16.40 -16.62
N GLU A 632 -45.50 -15.64 -15.63
CA GLU A 632 -44.74 -14.55 -15.00
C GLU A 632 -43.41 -15.04 -14.41
N LEU A 633 -43.45 -16.07 -13.57
CA LEU A 633 -42.25 -16.66 -12.96
C LEU A 633 -41.29 -17.25 -14.01
N THR A 634 -41.83 -17.79 -15.11
CA THR A 634 -41.02 -18.35 -16.19
C THR A 634 -40.24 -17.27 -16.93
N PHE A 635 -40.83 -16.09 -17.15
CA PHE A 635 -40.14 -14.97 -17.76
C PHE A 635 -39.18 -14.27 -16.79
N GLU A 636 -39.47 -14.27 -15.48
CA GLU A 636 -38.47 -13.84 -14.50
C GLU A 636 -37.23 -14.77 -14.50
N LEU A 637 -37.43 -16.09 -14.64
CA LEU A 637 -36.33 -17.04 -14.85
C LEU A 637 -35.58 -16.77 -16.15
N TYR A 638 -36.30 -16.47 -17.24
CA TYR A 638 -35.71 -16.11 -18.53
C TYR A 638 -34.73 -14.94 -18.40
N ASP A 639 -35.13 -13.86 -17.71
CA ASP A 639 -34.30 -12.67 -17.51
C ASP A 639 -33.02 -13.00 -16.70
N LYS A 640 -33.14 -13.86 -15.68
CA LYS A 640 -31.98 -14.34 -14.91
C LYS A 640 -31.05 -15.19 -15.77
N VAL A 641 -31.59 -16.09 -16.60
CA VAL A 641 -30.81 -16.93 -17.53
C VAL A 641 -30.10 -16.05 -18.57
N LEU A 642 -30.77 -15.04 -19.12
CA LEU A 642 -30.17 -14.09 -20.06
C LEU A 642 -29.06 -13.28 -19.40
N THR A 643 -29.24 -12.87 -18.14
CA THR A 643 -28.20 -12.21 -17.35
C THR A 643 -26.97 -13.11 -17.14
N LEU A 644 -27.18 -14.38 -16.79
CA LEU A 644 -26.08 -15.37 -16.68
C LEU A 644 -25.38 -15.60 -18.02
N LYS A 645 -26.13 -15.68 -19.13
CA LYS A 645 -25.57 -15.77 -20.48
C LYS A 645 -24.72 -14.55 -20.81
N ARG A 646 -25.21 -13.33 -20.58
CA ARG A 646 -24.45 -12.08 -20.80
C ARG A 646 -23.16 -12.05 -19.97
N LEU A 647 -23.22 -12.49 -18.71
CA LEU A 647 -22.03 -12.62 -17.86
C LEU A 647 -21.02 -13.63 -18.42
N TYR A 648 -21.48 -14.79 -18.88
CA TYR A 648 -20.63 -15.80 -19.52
C TYR A 648 -20.03 -15.28 -20.84
N ASP A 649 -20.78 -14.53 -21.62
CA ASP A 649 -20.29 -13.95 -22.86
C ASP A 649 -19.27 -12.83 -22.60
N GLN A 650 -19.41 -12.07 -21.52
CA GLN A 650 -18.48 -10.99 -21.19
C GLN A 650 -17.20 -11.50 -20.51
N TYR A 651 -17.31 -12.43 -19.56
CA TYR A 651 -16.22 -12.84 -18.66
C TYR A 651 -15.90 -14.34 -18.70
N GLY A 652 -16.54 -15.12 -19.57
CA GLY A 652 -16.30 -16.55 -19.70
C GLY A 652 -14.92 -16.91 -20.26
N PRO A 653 -14.66 -18.21 -20.47
CA PRO A 653 -13.41 -18.69 -21.06
C PRO A 653 -13.24 -18.22 -22.50
N LYS A 654 -11.98 -18.12 -22.97
CA LYS A 654 -11.64 -17.69 -24.35
C LYS A 654 -12.30 -18.58 -25.42
N GLN A 655 -12.37 -19.89 -25.17
CA GLN A 655 -13.06 -20.84 -26.02
C GLN A 655 -14.48 -21.06 -25.49
N LYS A 656 -15.43 -20.27 -25.99
CA LYS A 656 -16.83 -20.35 -25.57
C LYS A 656 -17.51 -21.53 -26.24
N SER A 657 -17.98 -22.47 -25.45
CA SER A 657 -19.02 -23.41 -25.88
C SER A 657 -20.38 -22.70 -25.86
N ALA A 658 -21.25 -23.02 -26.81
CA ALA A 658 -22.65 -22.61 -26.79
C ALA A 658 -23.39 -23.41 -25.70
N LEU A 659 -23.27 -22.96 -24.45
CA LEU A 659 -23.85 -23.65 -23.29
C LEU A 659 -25.36 -23.40 -23.17
N PHE A 660 -25.79 -22.15 -23.38
CA PHE A 660 -27.17 -21.73 -23.11
C PHE A 660 -28.08 -22.00 -24.31
N LYS A 661 -29.00 -22.96 -24.16
CA LYS A 661 -30.02 -23.30 -25.18
C LYS A 661 -31.35 -22.62 -24.88
N VAL A 662 -31.30 -21.28 -24.73
CA VAL A 662 -32.45 -20.43 -24.34
C VAL A 662 -33.70 -20.73 -25.18
N GLU A 663 -33.53 -20.87 -26.49
CA GLU A 663 -34.64 -21.17 -27.41
C GLU A 663 -35.37 -22.47 -27.03
N SER A 664 -34.61 -23.54 -26.76
CA SER A 664 -35.20 -24.84 -26.45
C SER A 664 -35.97 -24.84 -25.13
N TRP A 665 -35.54 -24.02 -24.17
CA TRP A 665 -36.14 -23.97 -22.84
C TRP A 665 -37.38 -23.08 -22.79
N PHE A 666 -37.38 -21.94 -23.50
CA PHE A 666 -38.40 -20.90 -23.31
C PHE A 666 -39.40 -20.75 -24.46
N LEU A 667 -39.14 -21.33 -25.64
CA LEU A 667 -40.00 -21.16 -26.83
C LEU A 667 -41.46 -21.58 -26.58
N THR A 668 -41.67 -22.69 -25.85
CA THR A 668 -43.02 -23.17 -25.49
C THR A 668 -43.77 -22.15 -24.63
N HIS A 669 -43.07 -21.46 -23.72
CA HIS A 669 -43.65 -20.48 -22.82
C HIS A 669 -44.03 -19.19 -23.54
N VAL A 670 -43.22 -18.73 -24.50
CA VAL A 670 -43.56 -17.61 -25.39
C VAL A 670 -44.81 -17.91 -26.21
N ARG A 671 -44.90 -19.11 -26.78
CA ARG A 671 -46.10 -19.56 -27.51
C ARG A 671 -47.34 -19.57 -26.62
N ARG A 672 -47.21 -20.08 -25.39
CA ARG A 672 -48.31 -20.10 -24.41
C ARG A 672 -48.76 -18.70 -24.01
N TRP A 673 -47.82 -17.77 -23.83
CA TRP A 673 -48.15 -16.37 -23.58
C TRP A 673 -48.90 -15.75 -24.77
N LEU A 674 -48.43 -15.95 -26.01
CA LEU A 674 -49.13 -15.46 -27.21
C LEU A 674 -50.55 -16.02 -27.34
N ALA A 675 -50.73 -17.32 -27.07
CA ALA A 675 -52.04 -17.96 -27.09
C ALA A 675 -52.98 -17.39 -26.02
N SER A 676 -52.48 -17.23 -24.79
CA SER A 676 -53.25 -16.65 -23.69
C SER A 676 -53.62 -15.18 -23.96
N THR A 677 -52.71 -14.39 -24.53
CA THR A 677 -52.99 -13.02 -24.97
C THR A 677 -54.08 -13.00 -26.03
N ASN A 678 -54.03 -13.90 -27.02
CA ASN A 678 -55.07 -14.00 -28.05
C ASN A 678 -56.45 -14.36 -27.46
N GLU A 679 -56.50 -15.29 -26.50
CA GLU A 679 -57.76 -15.69 -25.85
C GLU A 679 -58.36 -14.58 -24.97
N ALA A 680 -57.51 -13.81 -24.29
CA ALA A 680 -57.95 -12.69 -23.44
C ALA A 680 -58.35 -11.45 -24.24
N THR A 681 -57.83 -11.29 -25.46
CA THR A 681 -58.02 -10.11 -26.31
C THR A 681 -59.49 -9.74 -26.54
N PRO A 682 -60.40 -10.68 -26.90
CA PRO A 682 -61.81 -10.38 -27.07
C PRO A 682 -62.52 -9.83 -25.83
N GLU A 683 -62.09 -10.26 -24.64
CA GLU A 683 -62.64 -9.78 -23.39
C GLU A 683 -62.12 -8.38 -23.05
N TRP A 684 -60.84 -8.11 -23.32
CA TRP A 684 -60.28 -6.76 -23.17
C TRP A 684 -61.01 -5.73 -24.03
N VAL A 685 -61.29 -6.05 -25.30
CA VAL A 685 -62.07 -5.20 -26.21
C VAL A 685 -63.46 -4.93 -25.65
N ARG A 686 -64.19 -5.99 -25.25
CA ARG A 686 -65.54 -5.84 -24.67
C ARG A 686 -65.54 -5.01 -23.39
N ASN A 687 -64.55 -5.17 -22.53
CA ASN A 687 -64.46 -4.43 -21.27
C ASN A 687 -64.10 -2.96 -21.51
N ALA A 688 -63.18 -2.67 -22.44
CA ALA A 688 -62.84 -1.29 -22.82
C ALA A 688 -64.06 -0.53 -23.36
N ILE A 689 -64.88 -1.16 -24.21
CA ILE A 689 -66.12 -0.56 -24.73
C ILE A 689 -67.15 -0.35 -23.60
N LYS A 690 -67.36 -1.35 -22.73
CA LYS A 690 -68.33 -1.27 -21.63
C LYS A 690 -68.01 -0.17 -20.62
N GLN A 691 -66.74 0.10 -20.39
CA GLN A 691 -66.28 1.13 -19.45
C GLN A 691 -66.24 2.53 -20.09
N ASP A 692 -66.46 2.62 -21.41
CA ASP A 692 -66.42 3.88 -22.13
C ASP A 692 -67.62 4.77 -21.78
N GLY A 693 -67.35 6.05 -21.55
CA GLY A 693 -68.37 7.09 -21.42
C GLY A 693 -68.80 7.68 -22.77
N PHE A 694 -68.16 7.27 -23.87
CA PHE A 694 -68.34 7.78 -25.24
C PHE A 694 -68.28 9.32 -25.33
N LYS A 695 -67.34 9.90 -24.59
CA LYS A 695 -67.06 11.34 -24.58
C LYS A 695 -65.65 11.60 -25.06
N HIS A 696 -65.46 12.75 -25.71
CA HIS A 696 -64.14 13.24 -26.06
C HIS A 696 -63.28 13.33 -24.79
N ILE A 697 -62.03 12.85 -24.88
CA ILE A 697 -61.09 12.90 -23.75
C ILE A 697 -60.74 14.34 -23.40
N ASN A 698 -60.51 15.20 -24.41
CA ASN A 698 -60.21 16.63 -24.30
C ASN A 698 -60.57 17.35 -25.61
N GLU A 699 -60.57 18.69 -25.63
CA GLU A 699 -60.88 19.50 -26.84
C GLU A 699 -59.96 19.20 -28.04
N LEU A 700 -58.76 18.66 -27.80
CA LEU A 700 -57.77 18.28 -28.83
C LEU A 700 -57.85 16.80 -29.24
N THR A 701 -58.30 15.91 -28.35
CA THR A 701 -58.35 14.46 -28.57
C THR A 701 -59.79 14.01 -28.69
N LEU A 702 -60.23 13.87 -29.94
CA LEU A 702 -61.64 13.68 -30.27
C LEU A 702 -62.15 12.24 -30.09
N HIS A 703 -61.27 11.27 -29.86
CA HIS A 703 -61.68 9.89 -29.56
C HIS A 703 -61.97 9.72 -28.06
N SER A 704 -62.70 8.66 -27.73
CA SER A 704 -63.08 8.30 -26.36
C SER A 704 -62.04 7.40 -25.67
N SER A 705 -62.23 7.13 -24.38
CA SER A 705 -61.23 6.44 -23.55
C SER A 705 -60.96 5.00 -23.99
N SER A 706 -61.95 4.31 -24.56
CA SER A 706 -61.79 2.91 -25.01
C SER A 706 -60.70 2.73 -26.06
N VAL A 707 -60.50 3.73 -26.93
CA VAL A 707 -59.42 3.72 -27.94
C VAL A 707 -58.05 3.79 -27.25
N VAL A 708 -57.92 4.67 -26.25
CA VAL A 708 -56.66 4.82 -25.51
C VAL A 708 -56.35 3.54 -24.74
N ASP A 709 -57.33 3.00 -24.01
CA ASP A 709 -57.15 1.78 -23.23
C ASP A 709 -56.73 0.59 -24.12
N LEU A 710 -57.38 0.43 -25.29
CA LEU A 710 -57.05 -0.64 -26.23
C LEU A 710 -55.63 -0.49 -26.80
N PHE A 711 -55.23 0.71 -27.22
CA PHE A 711 -53.89 0.95 -27.75
C PHE A 711 -52.79 0.91 -26.68
N THR A 712 -53.11 1.22 -25.42
CA THR A 712 -52.19 1.00 -24.29
C THR A 712 -51.93 -0.49 -24.09
N MET A 713 -52.96 -1.34 -24.14
CA MET A 713 -52.79 -2.80 -24.05
C MET A 713 -51.95 -3.36 -25.20
N PHE A 714 -52.14 -2.88 -26.43
CA PHE A 714 -51.30 -3.28 -27.57
C PHE A 714 -49.84 -2.86 -27.40
N HIS A 715 -49.59 -1.63 -26.94
CA HIS A 715 -48.24 -1.18 -26.65
C HIS A 715 -47.55 -2.05 -25.61
N GLN A 716 -48.24 -2.40 -24.53
CA GLN A 716 -47.71 -3.30 -23.49
C GLN A 716 -47.36 -4.68 -24.07
N ALA A 717 -48.21 -5.24 -24.93
CA ALA A 717 -47.94 -6.53 -25.56
C ALA A 717 -46.77 -6.49 -26.56
N VAL A 718 -46.62 -5.39 -27.31
CA VAL A 718 -45.49 -5.18 -28.23
C VAL A 718 -44.20 -4.98 -27.45
N GLU A 719 -44.22 -4.13 -26.43
CA GLU A 719 -43.07 -3.86 -25.55
C GLU A 719 -42.60 -5.14 -24.87
N PHE A 720 -43.52 -6.00 -24.41
CA PHE A 720 -43.18 -7.30 -23.86
C PHE A 720 -42.35 -8.16 -24.84
N VAL A 721 -42.81 -8.32 -26.09
CA VAL A 721 -42.10 -9.13 -27.10
C VAL A 721 -40.75 -8.52 -27.45
N GLN A 722 -40.66 -7.19 -27.53
CA GLN A 722 -39.39 -6.48 -27.80
C GLN A 722 -38.40 -6.66 -26.65
N ASN A 723 -38.86 -6.56 -25.40
CA ASN A 723 -38.01 -6.70 -24.21
C ASN A 723 -37.49 -8.12 -23.99
N LEU A 724 -38.03 -9.14 -24.70
CA LEU A 724 -37.45 -10.48 -24.68
C LEU A 724 -36.03 -10.49 -25.25
N GLU A 725 -35.65 -9.56 -26.13
CA GLU A 725 -34.34 -9.57 -26.82
C GLU A 725 -33.98 -10.98 -27.35
N TRP A 726 -34.94 -11.61 -28.04
CA TRP A 726 -34.88 -13.03 -28.34
C TRP A 726 -33.66 -13.35 -29.25
N PRO A 727 -32.85 -14.37 -28.92
CA PRO A 727 -31.59 -14.61 -29.64
C PRO A 727 -31.77 -15.00 -31.12
N ASN A 728 -32.94 -15.54 -31.49
CA ASN A 728 -33.24 -16.00 -32.84
C ASN A 728 -34.17 -15.03 -33.57
N HIS A 729 -33.60 -14.20 -34.43
CA HIS A 729 -34.34 -13.18 -35.18
C HIS A 729 -35.51 -13.75 -36.00
N LEU A 730 -35.41 -14.97 -36.54
CA LEU A 730 -36.50 -15.57 -37.30
C LEU A 730 -37.70 -15.90 -36.39
N GLN A 731 -37.43 -16.47 -35.21
CA GLN A 731 -38.48 -16.77 -34.23
C GLN A 731 -39.09 -15.47 -33.67
N GLU A 732 -38.28 -14.45 -33.42
CA GLU A 732 -38.74 -13.13 -33.00
C GLU A 732 -39.70 -12.50 -34.03
N CYS A 733 -39.36 -12.53 -35.32
CA CYS A 733 -40.25 -12.10 -36.40
C CYS A 733 -41.58 -12.89 -36.41
N ARG A 734 -41.54 -14.19 -36.11
CA ARG A 734 -42.75 -15.01 -35.99
C ARG A 734 -43.60 -14.58 -34.78
N PHE A 735 -42.99 -14.24 -33.64
CA PHE A 735 -43.72 -13.70 -32.49
C PHE A 735 -44.39 -12.37 -32.82
N ASN A 736 -43.68 -11.45 -33.47
CA ASN A 736 -44.22 -10.17 -33.93
C ASN A 736 -45.36 -10.36 -34.94
N THR A 737 -45.23 -11.33 -35.86
CA THR A 737 -46.29 -11.67 -36.81
C THR A 737 -47.52 -12.21 -36.09
N ALA A 738 -47.35 -13.13 -35.14
CA ALA A 738 -48.46 -13.65 -34.35
C ALA A 738 -49.15 -12.53 -33.56
N LEU A 739 -48.38 -11.67 -32.90
CA LEU A 739 -48.92 -10.51 -32.18
C LEU A 739 -49.68 -9.54 -33.09
N SER A 740 -49.17 -9.28 -34.31
CA SER A 740 -49.88 -8.44 -35.28
C SER A 740 -51.25 -9.00 -35.68
N LYS A 741 -51.38 -10.34 -35.76
CA LYS A 741 -52.67 -11.00 -36.01
C LYS A 741 -53.62 -10.83 -34.82
N VAL A 742 -53.12 -10.98 -33.59
CA VAL A 742 -53.91 -10.75 -32.37
C VAL A 742 -54.45 -9.31 -32.32
N ILE A 743 -53.60 -8.32 -32.61
CA ILE A 743 -54.01 -6.91 -32.70
C ILE A 743 -55.05 -6.71 -33.82
N GLY A 744 -54.87 -7.35 -34.98
CA GLY A 744 -55.84 -7.31 -36.07
C GLY A 744 -57.23 -7.81 -35.65
N VAL A 745 -57.29 -8.96 -34.98
CA VAL A 745 -58.55 -9.53 -34.44
C VAL A 745 -59.19 -8.59 -33.43
N ALA A 746 -58.39 -7.98 -32.55
CA ALA A 746 -58.87 -7.02 -31.56
C ALA A 746 -59.52 -5.79 -32.21
N LEU A 747 -58.87 -5.23 -33.23
CA LEU A 747 -59.37 -4.07 -33.97
C LEU A 747 -60.63 -4.41 -34.76
N GLU A 748 -60.66 -5.57 -35.43
CA GLU A 748 -61.85 -6.05 -36.15
C GLU A 748 -63.04 -6.17 -35.20
N GLN A 749 -62.86 -6.82 -34.06
CA GLN A 749 -63.92 -6.96 -33.06
C GLN A 749 -64.38 -5.60 -32.51
N TYR A 750 -63.44 -4.69 -32.21
CA TYR A 750 -63.79 -3.34 -31.76
C TYR A 750 -64.64 -2.61 -32.80
N THR A 751 -64.26 -2.69 -34.09
CA THR A 751 -65.03 -2.07 -35.16
C THR A 751 -66.42 -2.69 -35.35
N MET A 752 -66.54 -4.02 -35.26
CA MET A 752 -67.83 -4.72 -35.36
C MET A 752 -68.79 -4.33 -34.23
N GLU A 753 -68.29 -4.27 -32.99
CA GLU A 753 -69.11 -3.88 -31.82
C GLU A 753 -69.55 -2.40 -31.93
N MET A 754 -68.66 -1.51 -32.38
CA MET A 754 -69.00 -0.12 -32.65
C MET A 754 -70.05 0.01 -33.76
N GLU A 755 -69.94 -0.76 -34.84
CA GLU A 755 -70.91 -0.76 -35.94
C GLU A 755 -72.29 -1.25 -35.49
N ASP A 756 -72.38 -2.29 -34.65
CA ASP A 756 -73.64 -2.79 -34.09
C ASP A 756 -74.30 -1.76 -33.17
N MET A 757 -73.52 -1.08 -32.32
CA MET A 757 -74.00 0.01 -31.48
C MET A 757 -74.52 1.20 -32.31
N ILE A 758 -73.78 1.63 -33.33
CA ILE A 758 -74.20 2.70 -34.24
C ILE A 758 -75.48 2.31 -34.99
N THR A 759 -75.55 1.07 -35.49
CA THR A 759 -76.74 0.56 -36.20
C THR A 759 -77.95 0.54 -35.29
N THR A 760 -77.77 0.16 -34.02
CA THR A 760 -78.83 0.16 -33.01
C THR A 760 -79.28 1.58 -32.64
N ASP A 761 -78.37 2.55 -32.62
CA ASP A 761 -78.66 3.95 -32.33
C ASP A 761 -79.38 4.66 -33.50
N ILE A 762 -78.98 4.37 -34.75
CA ILE A 762 -79.60 4.93 -35.96
C ILE A 762 -80.95 4.27 -36.27
N TYR A 763 -81.08 2.96 -36.04
CA TYR A 763 -82.31 2.19 -36.25
C TYR A 763 -82.80 1.58 -34.93
N PRO A 764 -83.22 2.40 -33.95
CA PRO A 764 -83.76 1.89 -32.70
C PRO A 764 -85.00 1.06 -33.04
N ARG A 765 -85.00 -0.21 -32.62
CA ARG A 765 -86.09 -1.17 -32.93
C ARG A 765 -87.43 -0.54 -32.56
N ALA A 766 -88.18 -0.08 -33.56
CA ALA A 766 -89.52 0.43 -33.37
C ALA A 766 -90.40 -0.67 -32.78
N VAL A 767 -90.83 -0.46 -31.54
CA VAL A 767 -92.12 -0.87 -30.96
C VAL A 767 -92.75 -2.11 -31.62
N ARG A 768 -92.47 -3.30 -31.05
CA ARG A 768 -93.50 -4.37 -31.02
C ARG A 768 -94.35 -4.17 -29.76
N GLU A 769 -95.08 -3.06 -29.71
CA GLU A 769 -96.32 -3.06 -28.93
C GLU A 769 -97.30 -3.95 -29.68
N ARG A 770 -97.79 -4.94 -28.95
CA ARG A 770 -98.92 -5.76 -29.34
C ARG A 770 -100.13 -4.83 -29.49
N ASP A 771 -100.88 -5.00 -30.57
CA ASP A 771 -102.31 -5.16 -30.41
C ASP A 771 -102.87 -6.19 -31.43
N PRO A 772 -103.95 -6.88 -31.07
CA PRO A 772 -104.18 -8.26 -31.45
C PRO A 772 -105.04 -8.39 -32.71
N SER A 773 -104.93 -9.57 -33.34
CA SER A 773 -105.76 -10.11 -34.43
C SER A 773 -105.29 -9.81 -35.87
N GLY A 774 -105.05 -10.89 -36.62
CA GLY A 774 -105.13 -10.88 -38.08
C GLY A 774 -103.86 -11.25 -38.85
N SER A 775 -103.67 -12.56 -39.08
CA SER A 775 -103.08 -13.12 -40.32
C SER A 775 -101.58 -12.87 -40.62
N GLY A 776 -100.71 -13.68 -40.00
CA GLY A 776 -99.29 -13.79 -40.36
C GLY A 776 -98.88 -15.14 -40.99
N ASN A 777 -99.83 -16.01 -41.37
CA ASN A 777 -99.53 -17.34 -41.92
C ASN A 777 -99.16 -17.37 -43.41
N PHE A 778 -99.21 -16.23 -44.11
CA PHE A 778 -98.88 -16.17 -45.53
C PHE A 778 -97.38 -15.95 -45.79
N PHE A 779 -96.73 -15.06 -45.00
CA PHE A 779 -95.31 -14.72 -45.17
C PHE A 779 -94.36 -15.86 -44.79
N ASN A 780 -94.73 -16.71 -43.83
CA ASN A 780 -93.94 -17.88 -43.46
C ASN A 780 -93.99 -19.00 -44.52
N ARG A 781 -95.06 -19.06 -45.33
CA ARG A 781 -95.17 -20.05 -46.41
C ARG A 781 -94.37 -19.65 -47.66
N ALA A 782 -94.28 -18.35 -47.96
CA ALA A 782 -93.48 -17.83 -49.07
C ALA A 782 -91.96 -17.99 -48.82
N ARG A 783 -91.50 -17.83 -47.57
CA ARG A 783 -90.08 -17.97 -47.21
C ARG A 783 -89.56 -19.41 -47.32
N ASN A 784 -90.41 -20.41 -47.07
CA ASN A 784 -90.05 -21.83 -47.20
C ASN A 784 -90.11 -22.38 -48.64
N GLN A 785 -90.63 -21.61 -49.62
CA GLN A 785 -90.58 -21.98 -51.04
C GLN A 785 -89.39 -21.35 -51.80
N LEU A 786 -88.83 -20.26 -51.29
CA LEU A 786 -87.68 -19.56 -51.89
C LEU A 786 -86.31 -20.15 -51.47
N ILE A 787 -86.26 -20.87 -50.36
CA ILE A 787 -85.06 -21.57 -49.90
C ILE A 787 -85.29 -23.07 -50.12
N GLY A 788 -85.01 -23.53 -51.34
CA GLY A 788 -85.03 -24.96 -51.67
C GLY A 788 -84.17 -25.75 -50.68
N GLY A 789 -84.79 -26.74 -50.04
CA GLY A 789 -84.23 -27.43 -48.90
C GLY A 789 -82.91 -28.16 -49.17
N ARG A 790 -81.91 -27.89 -48.33
CA ARG A 790 -81.00 -28.91 -47.78
C ARG A 790 -80.73 -28.59 -46.30
N PRO A 791 -80.83 -29.58 -45.39
CA PRO A 791 -80.74 -29.37 -43.95
C PRO A 791 -79.28 -29.23 -43.47
N LEU A 792 -79.01 -28.25 -42.60
CA LEU A 792 -77.79 -28.22 -41.79
C LEU A 792 -77.91 -29.25 -40.66
N THR A 793 -77.28 -30.41 -40.84
CA THR A 793 -76.92 -31.32 -39.75
C THR A 793 -75.57 -30.92 -39.16
N LYS A 794 -75.54 -30.84 -37.83
CA LYS A 794 -74.40 -30.60 -36.94
C LYS A 794 -73.07 -31.25 -37.40
N SER A 795 -71.98 -30.49 -37.36
CA SER A 795 -70.63 -31.02 -37.16
C SER A 795 -69.86 -30.08 -36.21
N ASN A 796 -69.60 -30.56 -35.00
CA ASN A 796 -68.57 -30.06 -34.11
C ASN A 796 -67.21 -30.19 -34.81
N HIS A 797 -66.53 -29.08 -35.12
CA HIS A 797 -65.07 -29.00 -35.27
C HIS A 797 -64.69 -27.52 -35.22
N SER A 798 -64.27 -27.05 -34.04
CA SER A 798 -63.69 -25.72 -33.82
C SER A 798 -62.54 -25.82 -32.81
N ASP A 799 -61.63 -26.78 -33.06
CA ASP A 799 -60.41 -27.04 -32.27
C ASP A 799 -59.15 -27.04 -33.16
N GLU A 800 -59.19 -26.43 -34.34
CA GLU A 800 -58.01 -26.31 -35.19
C GLU A 800 -57.34 -24.94 -35.01
N VAL A 801 -56.22 -24.98 -34.29
CA VAL A 801 -55.19 -23.93 -34.23
C VAL A 801 -54.76 -23.57 -35.66
N PRO A 802 -54.63 -22.28 -36.03
CA PRO A 802 -54.16 -21.87 -37.35
C PRO A 802 -52.81 -22.51 -37.72
N ALA A 803 -52.67 -22.90 -38.98
CA ALA A 803 -51.56 -23.70 -39.53
C ALA A 803 -50.14 -23.11 -39.36
N ASP A 804 -49.98 -21.88 -38.86
CA ASP A 804 -48.69 -21.29 -38.52
C ASP A 804 -48.07 -21.83 -37.20
N PHE A 805 -48.78 -22.71 -36.49
CA PHE A 805 -48.33 -23.28 -35.21
C PHE A 805 -47.90 -24.75 -35.27
N LEU A 806 -47.86 -25.37 -36.44
CA LEU A 806 -47.34 -26.73 -36.59
C LEU A 806 -45.85 -26.77 -36.92
N VAL A 807 -45.20 -27.77 -36.33
CA VAL A 807 -43.79 -28.12 -36.52
C VAL A 807 -43.57 -28.49 -37.98
N GLU A 808 -42.81 -27.69 -38.72
CA GLU A 808 -41.97 -28.27 -39.77
C GLU A 808 -40.65 -28.69 -39.11
N VAL A 809 -40.34 -29.97 -39.32
CA VAL A 809 -39.18 -30.72 -38.80
C VAL A 809 -37.86 -30.06 -39.18
#